data_AF-A0A954QZY1-F1
#
_entry.id   AF-A0A954QZY1-F1
#
_cell.length_a   1.000
_cell.length_b   1.000
_cell.length_c   1.000
_cell.angle_alpha   90.00
_cell.angle_beta   90.00
_cell.angle_gamma   90.00
#
_symmetry.space_group_name_H-M   'P 1'
#
loop_
_entity.id
_entity.type
_entity.pdbx_description
1 polymer ?
#
loop_
_entity_poly.entity_id
_entity_poly.type
_entity_poly.pdbx_seq_one_letter_code
_entity_poly.pdbx_strand_id
1 'polypeptide(L)'
;MVLMHWLRRAPQRILGWFVCLCGLLASHRSVDTQRAWSFETLEPRLPMAGVPGLVPIGEQPSGTLDGKIVYTSGGHGWQWNDNLGRWATDRGNLLSMVEDFGNQDQMSYYADYLLRAGATVVPMRPVGRQANEVVLDNDSPGVTWSGSWSNNTAGPRWYDEDYGAAIDAIKYRFASVNSASETAVATYTPNIPAAGFYPVYAWASMGANRTDQLYRIHHTGGETQLTIDHRQVGNGWVYLGTYHFDAGSSPSDGSVQISNQSSGGGSVVIADSIRFGNGMGDLPWGANGIGSGNVSGYPREDEDSLVWLWRGVGQGSSFSSPSAIIGTSNVSAPIRMAEQMNADSNPYGTSVYVGFHSNATTGNPDTATSRGAIGLISAADPTPNQSSLAASTGRQINEDMRALDGRFEHDWSTRTSNTLAGAFGEITNARAGGEFDATIIEVAFHDNTQDAELLRDPKVRDQLARSTYEATLEHLINFNGTTAQPANVTLPSPPRDVTAVSKTTGEVTVSWTAGPSSTGGFNGAHGSPASGFRVYASVDGYGFDGGTYVAGGSVSSLTLDGFDASRPYYFKVVAENAGGQSLASEVMTALPAGGTQQLLIVNGYDRLDRSQNFKLPFLSSTATTEHVWTRFNNSRDYTVQVHQAIHAARPGIHVDSTSNEAVINGTINLANYDSVVWILGRESTADDTLDSTEQTLVGQFLAGGGNLLITGSEIGWDLDAQNNGRSFFRNTLGASYVADNANTYTIAAASNSIFAGLADFNISDGSEFSSLDGQTYDVAFPDVLSPGTGAQAALMYSGGSGGVAAVQKAGTAGQGSLVMFGFPFESIVDPSLRSAVMDNVLEFFNLSPPALAESPRVIDVIVAASGWDAAAIDLVDGLGVGAGNGLGLSMVGSEQLTNLTWDAIDRIYVVFDRDVAGSFVEANVALVGTKVADYQSLMQISYGQAGALVGTIALSTPLNNDALVLSLSEAIRDTQGTFLDGEWSDGVSLRSGDDSAGGQFNFRIHSLPGDVDQSGGVNINDVLGVNAKRGILPDDLIEARVDIDRSGGINISDLLLVNARRGTVLPAPPSPHNFGQTEAS
;
A
#
# COMPACT_ATOMS: atom_id res chain seq x y z
N MET A 1 54.84 46.26 3.08
CA MET A 1 55.11 47.64 2.62
C MET A 1 53.80 48.15 2.02
N VAL A 2 52.87 48.65 2.86
CA VAL A 2 52.52 50.08 3.03
C VAL A 2 51.88 50.63 1.73
N LEU A 3 50.55 50.73 1.62
CA LEU A 3 49.61 51.72 2.21
C LEU A 3 49.68 53.11 1.52
N MET A 4 48.49 53.73 1.31
CA MET A 4 48.15 55.11 0.86
C MET A 4 47.72 55.23 -0.62
N HIS A 5 46.61 55.87 -1.03
CA HIS A 5 45.69 56.92 -0.51
C HIS A 5 44.34 56.81 -1.31
N TRP A 6 43.11 56.73 -0.75
CA TRP A 6 42.22 57.82 -0.22
C TRP A 6 41.88 58.90 -1.29
N LEU A 7 40.63 59.32 -1.68
CA LEU A 7 39.36 59.59 -0.97
C LEU A 7 38.25 60.17 -1.93
N ARG A 8 36.96 59.74 -1.83
CA ARG A 8 35.73 60.42 -1.26
C ARG A 8 35.04 61.61 -2.00
N ARG A 9 33.70 61.49 -2.23
CA ARG A 9 32.54 62.25 -1.62
C ARG A 9 31.31 62.42 -2.58
N ALA A 10 30.10 62.24 -2.02
CA ALA A 10 28.72 62.43 -2.56
C ALA A 10 28.29 63.93 -2.61
N PRO A 11 27.01 64.40 -2.76
CA PRO A 11 25.66 63.79 -3.00
C PRO A 11 24.68 64.65 -3.91
N GLN A 12 23.35 64.37 -3.85
CA GLN A 12 22.12 65.18 -4.18
C GLN A 12 21.41 64.85 -5.52
N ARG A 13 20.10 64.55 -5.65
CA ARG A 13 18.79 64.69 -4.94
C ARG A 13 17.83 65.53 -5.81
N ILE A 14 16.56 65.09 -5.93
CA ILE A 14 15.25 65.82 -5.97
C ILE A 14 14.27 65.03 -6.85
N LEU A 15 12.96 64.87 -6.60
CA LEU A 15 12.06 64.89 -5.44
C LEU A 15 10.67 64.60 -6.05
N GLY A 16 9.82 63.79 -5.42
CA GLY A 16 8.43 63.60 -5.85
C GLY A 16 7.67 62.64 -4.94
N TRP A 17 7.20 63.16 -3.80
CA TRP A 17 6.23 62.50 -2.90
C TRP A 17 4.83 63.06 -3.19
N PHE A 18 3.79 62.22 -3.18
CA PHE A 18 2.57 62.35 -2.33
C PHE A 18 1.58 61.17 -2.54
N VAL A 19 1.49 60.30 -1.51
CA VAL A 19 0.31 59.71 -0.81
C VAL A 19 -0.89 59.13 -1.61
N CYS A 20 -1.19 57.82 -1.48
CA CYS A 20 -2.27 57.30 -0.60
C CYS A 20 -2.32 55.74 -0.49
N LEU A 21 -2.58 55.30 0.75
CA LEU A 21 -2.83 53.98 1.39
C LEU A 21 -3.56 52.84 0.63
N CYS A 22 -3.05 51.59 0.74
CA CYS A 22 -3.59 50.44 1.52
C CYS A 22 -3.11 49.07 0.99
N GLY A 23 -2.60 48.18 1.88
CA GLY A 23 -2.40 46.74 1.63
C GLY A 23 -1.02 46.18 2.02
N LEU A 24 -0.85 45.77 3.29
CA LEU A 24 0.34 45.14 3.89
C LEU A 24 0.68 43.77 3.23
N LEU A 25 1.93 43.55 2.79
CA LEU A 25 3.02 42.80 3.47
C LEU A 25 2.71 41.31 3.79
N ALA A 26 2.94 40.44 2.80
CA ALA A 26 3.41 39.08 3.02
C ALA A 26 4.85 38.99 2.48
N SER A 27 5.84 38.80 3.36
CA SER A 27 7.23 38.64 2.96
C SER A 27 7.48 37.19 2.52
N HIS A 28 7.49 36.96 1.21
CA HIS A 28 8.07 35.76 0.62
C HIS A 28 9.55 35.64 1.01
N ARG A 29 9.92 34.56 1.72
CA ARG A 29 11.31 34.08 1.74
C ARG A 29 11.57 33.36 0.41
N SER A 30 12.64 33.75 -0.26
CA SER A 30 13.08 33.25 -1.56
C SER A 30 13.41 31.76 -1.49
N VAL A 31 12.64 30.98 -2.23
CA VAL A 31 13.02 29.65 -2.72
C VAL A 31 13.91 29.88 -3.93
N ASP A 32 15.20 29.56 -3.86
CA ASP A 32 16.02 29.31 -5.06
C ASP A 32 17.32 28.57 -4.73
N THR A 33 17.21 27.25 -4.69
CA THR A 33 18.10 26.30 -5.39
C THR A 33 17.28 25.02 -5.63
N GLN A 34 16.37 25.05 -6.60
CA GLN A 34 15.70 23.84 -7.06
C GLN A 34 16.74 22.94 -7.75
N ARG A 35 17.15 21.85 -7.08
CA ARG A 35 17.33 20.58 -7.79
C ARG A 35 15.94 20.21 -8.29
N ALA A 36 15.70 20.31 -9.59
CA ALA A 36 14.49 19.77 -10.18
C ALA A 36 14.57 18.24 -10.04
N TRP A 37 13.86 17.71 -9.04
CA TRP A 37 13.50 16.30 -9.01
C TRP A 37 12.38 16.16 -10.03
N SER A 38 12.69 15.57 -11.18
CA SER A 38 11.66 15.07 -12.08
C SER A 38 11.03 13.88 -11.38
N PHE A 39 9.81 14.05 -10.87
CA PHE A 39 8.97 12.93 -10.50
C PHE A 39 8.60 12.21 -11.80
N GLU A 40 8.93 10.92 -11.86
CA GLU A 40 8.28 10.03 -12.79
C GLU A 40 6.81 9.92 -12.37
N THR A 41 5.89 10.00 -13.33
CA THR A 41 4.47 9.75 -13.09
C THR A 41 4.32 8.31 -12.63
N LEU A 42 4.11 8.11 -11.33
CA LEU A 42 3.54 6.87 -10.83
C LEU A 42 2.20 6.67 -11.54
N GLU A 43 1.96 5.44 -12.01
CA GLU A 43 0.66 4.96 -12.46
C GLU A 43 -0.44 5.51 -11.54
N PRO A 44 -1.59 6.00 -12.07
CA PRO A 44 -2.69 6.43 -11.25
C PRO A 44 -3.20 5.24 -10.41
N ARG A 45 -2.78 5.18 -9.14
CA ARG A 45 -3.28 4.21 -8.17
C ARG A 45 -4.76 4.51 -7.95
N LEU A 46 -5.61 3.55 -8.30
CA LEU A 46 -7.05 3.68 -8.18
C LEU A 46 -7.43 3.79 -6.68
N PRO A 47 -8.31 4.73 -6.29
CA PRO A 47 -8.88 4.74 -4.94
C PRO A 47 -9.53 3.40 -4.63
N MET A 48 -9.43 2.94 -3.38
CA MET A 48 -9.89 1.60 -2.99
C MET A 48 -11.43 1.43 -3.11
N ALA A 49 -12.18 2.53 -3.12
CA ALA A 49 -13.62 2.52 -3.32
C ALA A 49 -13.98 1.89 -4.68
N GLY A 50 -14.47 0.64 -4.65
CA GLY A 50 -14.85 -0.12 -5.84
C GLY A 50 -13.84 -1.18 -6.29
N VAL A 51 -12.75 -1.40 -5.54
CA VAL A 51 -11.86 -2.54 -5.81
C VAL A 51 -12.55 -3.84 -5.37
N PRO A 52 -12.75 -4.82 -6.27
CA PRO A 52 -13.41 -6.08 -5.95
C PRO A 52 -12.66 -6.88 -4.87
N GLY A 53 -13.42 -7.52 -3.97
CA GLY A 53 -12.93 -8.47 -2.96
C GLY A 53 -12.35 -7.87 -1.67
N LEU A 54 -12.25 -6.53 -1.56
CA LEU A 54 -11.73 -5.87 -0.35
C LEU A 54 -12.84 -5.46 0.63
N VAL A 55 -12.52 -5.45 1.92
CA VAL A 55 -13.38 -4.97 3.02
C VAL A 55 -13.07 -3.51 3.29
N PRO A 56 -13.90 -2.53 2.88
CA PRO A 56 -13.44 -1.15 2.77
C PRO A 56 -13.25 -0.40 4.10
N ILE A 57 -13.80 -0.94 5.19
CA ILE A 57 -13.83 -0.28 6.50
C ILE A 57 -13.20 -1.21 7.54
N GLY A 58 -12.09 -0.76 8.10
CA GLY A 58 -11.49 -1.30 9.31
C GLY A 58 -11.95 -0.57 10.57
N GLU A 59 -11.77 -1.22 11.71
CA GLU A 59 -12.07 -0.67 13.03
C GLU A 59 -10.82 -0.77 13.92
N GLN A 60 -10.73 0.11 14.90
CA GLN A 60 -9.77 -0.02 15.98
C GLN A 60 -9.88 -1.42 16.61
N PRO A 61 -8.76 -2.09 16.88
CA PRO A 61 -8.76 -3.31 17.68
C PRO A 61 -9.44 -3.09 19.04
N SER A 62 -10.35 -3.98 19.43
CA SER A 62 -10.99 -4.01 20.76
C SER A 62 -10.35 -5.10 21.60
N GLY A 63 -10.19 -4.86 22.91
CA GLY A 63 -9.53 -5.79 23.80
C GLY A 63 -9.68 -5.48 25.29
N THR A 64 -8.81 -6.07 26.10
CA THR A 64 -8.89 -5.95 27.58
C THR A 64 -8.57 -4.55 28.10
N LEU A 65 -7.99 -3.67 27.28
CA LEU A 65 -7.72 -2.28 27.62
C LEU A 65 -8.76 -1.30 27.03
N ASP A 66 -9.90 -1.78 26.53
CA ASP A 66 -11.01 -0.92 26.13
C ASP A 66 -11.40 0.06 27.25
N GLY A 67 -11.53 1.33 26.86
CA GLY A 67 -11.84 2.43 27.78
C GLY A 67 -10.76 2.70 28.83
N LYS A 68 -9.51 2.29 28.58
CA LYS A 68 -8.34 2.64 29.39
C LYS A 68 -7.49 3.68 28.66
N ILE A 69 -6.84 4.56 29.41
CA ILE A 69 -5.93 5.58 28.89
C ILE A 69 -4.53 5.27 29.40
N VAL A 70 -3.57 5.16 28.49
CA VAL A 70 -2.18 4.91 28.86
C VAL A 70 -1.31 6.06 28.36
N TYR A 71 -0.75 6.78 29.32
CA TYR A 71 0.28 7.78 29.09
C TYR A 71 1.64 7.09 29.11
N THR A 72 2.48 7.33 28.11
CA THR A 72 3.80 6.69 28.04
C THR A 72 4.88 7.65 27.53
N SER A 73 6.13 7.42 27.93
CA SER A 73 7.25 8.33 27.65
C SER A 73 8.53 7.55 27.42
N GLY A 74 9.33 7.99 26.43
CA GLY A 74 10.70 7.53 26.21
C GLY A 74 11.75 8.32 26.99
N GLY A 75 11.34 9.21 27.91
CA GLY A 75 12.26 9.93 28.80
C GLY A 75 13.17 10.96 28.10
N HIS A 76 14.48 10.73 28.18
CA HIS A 76 15.55 11.61 27.69
C HIS A 76 15.67 11.62 26.16
N GLY A 77 16.49 12.50 25.58
CA GLY A 77 16.64 12.69 24.14
C GLY A 77 17.65 13.78 23.84
N TRP A 78 17.75 14.20 22.57
CA TRP A 78 18.48 15.42 22.24
C TRP A 78 17.85 16.61 22.97
N GLN A 79 18.63 17.26 23.82
CA GLN A 79 18.25 18.47 24.56
C GLN A 79 19.37 19.51 24.51
N TRP A 80 19.03 20.78 24.69
CA TRP A 80 20.07 21.81 24.82
C TRP A 80 20.77 21.70 26.18
N ASN A 81 22.09 21.59 26.15
CA ASN A 81 22.90 21.55 27.35
C ASN A 81 23.67 22.87 27.53
N ASP A 82 23.28 23.66 28.53
CA ASP A 82 23.91 24.96 28.82
C ASP A 82 25.40 24.85 29.17
N ASN A 83 25.82 23.77 29.83
CA ASN A 83 27.22 23.56 30.20
C ASN A 83 28.09 23.27 28.97
N LEU A 84 27.54 22.57 27.98
CA LEU A 84 28.23 22.23 26.73
C LEU A 84 28.03 23.28 25.64
N GLY A 85 27.05 24.16 25.77
CA GLY A 85 26.69 25.17 24.77
C GLY A 85 26.25 24.57 23.44
N ARG A 86 25.64 23.38 23.46
CA ARG A 86 25.16 22.63 22.28
C ARG A 86 24.04 21.66 22.64
N TRP A 87 23.37 21.14 21.61
CA TRP A 87 22.51 19.97 21.73
C TRP A 87 23.33 18.73 22.13
N ALA A 88 22.83 17.98 23.12
CA ALA A 88 23.44 16.77 23.65
C ALA A 88 22.35 15.84 24.22
N THR A 89 22.62 14.54 24.23
CA THR A 89 21.83 13.56 24.99
C THR A 89 22.21 13.59 26.47
N ASP A 90 21.34 13.08 27.35
CA ASP A 90 21.64 12.99 28.79
C ASP A 90 22.65 11.87 29.10
N ARG A 91 22.64 10.80 28.29
CA ARG A 91 23.68 9.75 28.32
C ARG A 91 24.57 9.78 27.10
N GLY A 92 25.81 9.32 27.30
CA GLY A 92 26.74 9.10 26.20
C GLY A 92 26.54 7.75 25.53
N ASN A 93 27.19 7.57 24.38
CA ASN A 93 27.28 6.26 23.73
C ASN A 93 28.14 5.31 24.59
N LEU A 94 27.52 4.24 25.07
CA LEU A 94 28.15 3.15 25.83
C LEU A 94 27.73 1.83 25.20
N LEU A 95 28.66 0.92 24.93
CA LEU A 95 28.34 -0.40 24.33
C LEU A 95 27.52 -0.32 23.01
N SER A 96 27.75 0.74 22.21
CA SER A 96 27.05 1.05 20.96
C SER A 96 25.56 1.42 21.14
N MET A 97 25.15 1.77 22.35
CA MET A 97 23.80 2.28 22.63
C MET A 97 23.86 3.64 23.31
N VAL A 98 22.83 4.44 23.06
CA VAL A 98 22.51 5.64 23.82
C VAL A 98 21.15 5.38 24.45
N GLU A 99 21.09 5.41 25.79
CA GLU A 99 19.87 5.19 26.58
C GLU A 99 18.68 5.99 26.00
N ASP A 100 18.92 7.28 25.73
CA ASP A 100 17.93 8.24 25.25
C ASP A 100 17.16 7.78 23.98
N PHE A 101 17.83 7.05 23.08
CA PHE A 101 17.21 6.49 21.86
C PHE A 101 16.62 5.11 22.11
N GLY A 102 17.30 4.28 22.91
CA GLY A 102 16.81 2.94 23.26
C GLY A 102 15.47 2.96 23.99
N ASN A 103 15.28 3.92 24.89
CA ASN A 103 14.01 4.14 25.61
C ASN A 103 12.86 4.47 24.66
N GLN A 104 13.13 5.31 23.66
CA GLN A 104 12.15 5.76 22.67
C GLN A 104 11.65 4.62 21.79
N ASP A 105 12.58 3.85 21.26
CA ASP A 105 12.28 2.69 20.43
C ASP A 105 11.45 1.68 21.25
N GLN A 106 11.81 1.42 22.53
CA GLN A 106 11.07 0.51 23.41
C GLN A 106 9.64 0.99 23.69
N MET A 107 9.45 2.29 23.94
CA MET A 107 8.13 2.92 24.10
C MET A 107 7.26 2.73 22.85
N SER A 108 7.86 2.82 21.66
CA SER A 108 7.12 2.70 20.38
C SER A 108 6.53 1.30 20.17
N TYR A 109 7.24 0.24 20.54
CA TYR A 109 6.66 -1.12 20.52
C TYR A 109 5.51 -1.26 21.52
N TYR A 110 5.69 -0.71 22.73
CA TYR A 110 4.67 -0.78 23.76
C TYR A 110 3.38 -0.05 23.36
N ALA A 111 3.49 1.10 22.70
CA ALA A 111 2.35 1.85 22.16
C ALA A 111 1.51 1.02 21.17
N ASP A 112 2.14 0.18 20.33
CA ASP A 112 1.43 -0.72 19.41
C ASP A 112 0.67 -1.82 20.16
N TYR A 113 1.29 -2.48 21.15
CA TYR A 113 0.59 -3.47 22.00
C TYR A 113 -0.62 -2.88 22.71
N LEU A 114 -0.50 -1.65 23.23
CA LEU A 114 -1.60 -0.94 23.89
C LEU A 114 -2.76 -0.65 22.94
N LEU A 115 -2.48 -0.12 21.75
CA LEU A 115 -3.50 0.18 20.75
C LEU A 115 -4.23 -1.10 20.32
N ARG A 116 -3.50 -2.19 20.09
CA ARG A 116 -4.05 -3.51 19.73
C ARG A 116 -4.89 -4.15 20.84
N ALA A 117 -4.67 -3.76 22.08
CA ALA A 117 -5.46 -4.16 23.25
C ALA A 117 -6.69 -3.25 23.49
N GLY A 118 -6.89 -2.22 22.66
CA GLY A 118 -8.03 -1.31 22.73
C GLY A 118 -7.82 -0.05 23.58
N ALA A 119 -6.60 0.20 24.07
CA ALA A 119 -6.31 1.39 24.87
C ALA A 119 -6.35 2.68 24.02
N THR A 120 -6.73 3.79 24.66
CA THR A 120 -6.36 5.12 24.17
C THR A 120 -4.90 5.41 24.56
N VAL A 121 -4.03 5.62 23.58
CA VAL A 121 -2.59 5.80 23.80
C VAL A 121 -2.21 7.28 23.70
N VAL A 122 -1.53 7.79 24.72
CA VAL A 122 -1.06 9.18 24.78
C VAL A 122 0.46 9.21 24.97
N PRO A 123 1.21 9.37 23.88
CA PRO A 123 2.66 9.29 23.93
C PRO A 123 3.29 10.68 24.17
N MET A 124 4.18 10.76 25.16
CA MET A 124 4.91 11.99 25.55
C MET A 124 6.15 12.24 24.69
N ARG A 125 6.41 11.33 23.75
CA ARG A 125 7.30 11.48 22.58
C ARG A 125 6.59 10.85 21.38
N PRO A 126 6.91 11.22 20.13
CA PRO A 126 6.23 10.66 18.96
C PRO A 126 6.37 9.13 18.90
N VAL A 127 5.36 8.39 18.44
CA VAL A 127 5.45 6.93 18.24
C VAL A 127 6.15 6.63 16.91
N GLY A 128 7.02 5.63 16.94
CA GLY A 128 7.73 5.18 15.74
C GLY A 128 8.64 6.26 15.17
N ARG A 129 8.79 6.24 13.84
CA ARG A 129 9.71 7.12 13.12
C ARG A 129 9.10 7.56 11.81
N GLN A 130 9.10 8.87 11.60
CA GLN A 130 8.62 9.49 10.36
C GLN A 130 9.13 10.94 10.30
N ALA A 131 10.23 11.17 9.57
CA ALA A 131 10.89 12.48 9.50
C ALA A 131 10.08 13.55 8.75
N ASN A 132 9.11 13.14 7.92
CA ASN A 132 8.17 14.06 7.30
C ASN A 132 7.02 14.40 8.27
N GLU A 133 6.51 15.62 8.20
CA GLU A 133 5.30 16.00 8.93
C GLU A 133 4.38 16.89 8.10
N VAL A 134 3.08 16.74 8.34
CA VAL A 134 2.05 17.69 7.94
C VAL A 134 1.10 17.85 9.11
N VAL A 135 0.93 19.08 9.61
CA VAL A 135 -0.04 19.41 10.65
C VAL A 135 -1.08 20.33 10.01
N LEU A 136 -2.35 20.00 10.21
CA LEU A 136 -3.48 20.78 9.75
C LEU A 136 -4.31 21.21 10.95
N ASP A 137 -4.50 22.51 11.11
CA ASP A 137 -5.47 23.10 12.03
C ASP A 137 -6.82 23.35 11.34
N ASN A 138 -7.86 23.66 12.10
CA ASN A 138 -9.22 23.89 11.62
C ASN A 138 -9.36 25.02 10.59
N ASP A 139 -8.44 25.97 10.54
CA ASP A 139 -8.47 27.02 9.51
C ASP A 139 -7.42 26.85 8.40
N SER A 140 -6.66 25.74 8.46
CA SER A 140 -5.73 25.36 7.40
C SER A 140 -6.47 25.13 6.06
N PRO A 141 -5.88 25.51 4.92
CA PRO A 141 -6.53 25.39 3.59
C PRO A 141 -6.94 23.98 3.18
N GLY A 142 -6.30 22.94 3.75
CA GLY A 142 -6.60 21.53 3.49
C GLY A 142 -7.81 20.98 4.27
N VAL A 143 -8.52 21.82 5.03
CA VAL A 143 -9.68 21.39 5.84
C VAL A 143 -11.00 21.81 5.20
N THR A 144 -11.86 20.82 4.97
CA THR A 144 -13.20 21.01 4.39
C THR A 144 -14.29 20.59 5.36
N TRP A 145 -15.50 21.16 5.20
CA TRP A 145 -16.58 21.05 6.18
C TRP A 145 -17.89 20.65 5.48
N SER A 146 -18.55 19.61 5.97
CA SER A 146 -19.90 19.21 5.59
C SER A 146 -20.84 19.29 6.80
N GLY A 147 -22.12 19.58 6.55
CA GLY A 147 -23.10 19.76 7.62
C GLY A 147 -22.92 21.06 8.42
N SER A 148 -23.51 21.12 9.62
CA SER A 148 -23.54 22.32 10.45
C SER A 148 -22.41 22.32 11.49
N TRP A 149 -21.44 23.22 11.33
CA TRP A 149 -20.36 23.48 12.27
C TRP A 149 -20.46 24.89 12.84
N SER A 150 -20.23 25.03 14.14
CA SER A 150 -20.19 26.31 14.84
C SER A 150 -18.76 26.72 15.14
N ASN A 151 -18.44 27.98 14.92
CA ASN A 151 -17.13 28.53 15.24
C ASN A 151 -17.03 28.81 16.74
N ASN A 152 -15.95 28.35 17.36
CA ASN A 152 -15.51 28.87 18.64
C ASN A 152 -14.52 30.01 18.40
N THR A 153 -14.85 31.21 18.89
CA THR A 153 -13.94 32.37 18.90
C THR A 153 -13.49 32.73 20.32
N ALA A 154 -13.94 31.99 21.33
CA ALA A 154 -13.76 32.27 22.74
C ALA A 154 -13.73 30.98 23.56
N GLY A 155 -12.72 30.86 24.42
CA GLY A 155 -12.43 29.61 25.09
C GLY A 155 -10.97 29.59 25.53
N PRO A 156 -10.61 28.70 26.47
CA PRO A 156 -9.30 28.77 27.11
C PRO A 156 -8.20 27.98 26.39
N ARG A 157 -8.51 27.00 25.52
CA ARG A 157 -7.52 26.07 24.94
C ARG A 157 -7.91 25.64 23.52
N TRP A 158 -6.96 25.72 22.59
CA TRP A 158 -7.04 25.25 21.19
C TRP A 158 -5.63 24.95 20.66
N TYR A 159 -5.50 24.18 19.58
CA TYR A 159 -4.23 24.04 18.87
C TYR A 159 -4.04 25.21 17.90
N ASP A 160 -2.79 25.51 17.57
CA ASP A 160 -2.42 26.56 16.64
C ASP A 160 -1.11 26.09 15.98
N GLU A 161 -1.13 25.90 14.66
CA GLU A 161 -0.01 25.36 13.90
C GLU A 161 1.17 26.33 13.78
N ASP A 162 0.93 27.64 13.99
CA ASP A 162 1.97 28.67 13.99
C ASP A 162 2.46 29.03 15.40
N TYR A 163 1.87 28.38 16.42
CA TYR A 163 2.21 28.47 17.83
C TYR A 163 2.03 29.87 18.41
N GLY A 164 0.95 30.56 18.04
CA GLY A 164 0.59 31.87 18.53
C GLY A 164 1.39 33.00 17.88
N ALA A 165 2.03 32.74 16.74
CA ALA A 165 2.68 33.77 15.92
C ALA A 165 1.63 34.69 15.29
N ALA A 166 0.53 34.12 14.80
CA ALA A 166 -0.74 34.80 14.60
C ALA A 166 -1.75 34.29 15.64
N ILE A 167 -2.84 35.04 15.85
CA ILE A 167 -3.94 34.55 16.70
C ILE A 167 -5.04 34.07 15.76
N ASP A 168 -5.45 32.82 15.91
CA ASP A 168 -6.56 32.28 15.13
C ASP A 168 -7.85 33.02 15.45
N ALA A 169 -8.50 33.52 14.39
CA ALA A 169 -9.80 34.14 14.52
C ALA A 169 -10.87 33.11 14.94
N ILE A 170 -10.69 31.86 14.50
CA ILE A 170 -11.50 30.70 14.85
C ILE A 170 -10.56 29.71 15.54
N LYS A 171 -10.78 29.51 16.83
CA LYS A 171 -9.91 28.69 17.69
C LYS A 171 -10.11 27.20 17.48
N TYR A 172 -11.37 26.81 17.29
CA TYR A 172 -11.78 25.46 16.90
C TYR A 172 -13.21 25.52 16.39
N ARG A 173 -13.66 24.46 15.75
CA ARG A 173 -15.07 24.29 15.38
C ARG A 173 -15.68 23.13 16.13
N PHE A 174 -17.00 23.20 16.34
CA PHE A 174 -17.74 22.14 17.00
C PHE A 174 -19.06 21.86 16.30
N ALA A 175 -19.48 20.60 16.32
CA ALA A 175 -20.77 20.15 15.80
C ALA A 175 -21.57 19.47 16.92
N SER A 176 -22.87 19.75 16.99
CA SER A 176 -23.76 19.15 17.97
C SER A 176 -24.07 17.70 17.64
N VAL A 177 -24.10 16.84 18.66
CA VAL A 177 -24.58 15.46 18.58
C VAL A 177 -26.07 15.45 18.94
N ASN A 178 -26.93 15.59 17.93
CA ASN A 178 -28.38 15.65 18.11
C ASN A 178 -29.06 14.27 17.97
N SER A 179 -28.39 13.32 17.31
CA SER A 179 -28.84 11.96 17.05
C SER A 179 -27.63 11.07 16.81
N ALA A 180 -27.82 9.74 16.89
CA ALA A 180 -26.76 8.76 16.60
C ALA A 180 -26.36 8.70 15.10
N SER A 181 -27.09 9.37 14.21
CA SER A 181 -26.74 9.48 12.80
C SER A 181 -25.75 10.63 12.55
N GLU A 182 -24.83 10.42 11.61
CA GLU A 182 -23.94 11.47 11.11
C GLU A 182 -24.72 12.60 10.43
N THR A 183 -24.42 13.84 10.81
CA THR A 183 -25.00 15.05 10.18
C THR A 183 -23.96 16.13 9.89
N ALA A 184 -22.72 15.97 10.34
CA ALA A 184 -21.63 16.91 10.13
C ALA A 184 -20.28 16.17 10.15
N VAL A 185 -19.41 16.49 9.18
CA VAL A 185 -18.06 15.94 9.05
C VAL A 185 -17.08 17.08 8.77
N ALA A 186 -15.89 17.02 9.36
CA ALA A 186 -14.73 17.85 9.02
C ALA A 186 -13.65 16.95 8.44
N THR A 187 -13.13 17.27 7.26
CA THR A 187 -12.15 16.45 6.53
C THR A 187 -10.83 17.19 6.42
N TYR A 188 -9.78 16.62 7.01
CA TYR A 188 -8.41 17.10 7.02
C TYR A 188 -7.60 16.37 5.95
N THR A 189 -7.34 17.05 4.83
CA THR A 189 -6.61 16.47 3.68
C THR A 189 -5.20 17.07 3.59
N PRO A 190 -4.16 16.38 4.09
CA PRO A 190 -2.78 16.83 3.96
C PRO A 190 -2.30 16.80 2.50
N ASN A 191 -1.21 17.50 2.24
CA ASN A 191 -0.37 17.25 1.07
C ASN A 191 0.86 16.46 1.54
N ILE A 192 0.79 15.14 1.48
CA ILE A 192 1.83 14.22 1.93
C ILE A 192 3.08 14.37 1.06
N PRO A 193 4.27 14.70 1.62
CA PRO A 193 5.47 14.98 0.82
C PRO A 193 6.02 13.76 0.06
N ALA A 194 5.85 12.57 0.63
CA ALA A 194 6.38 11.31 0.13
C ALA A 194 5.54 10.15 0.64
N ALA A 195 5.34 9.12 -0.18
CA ALA A 195 4.63 7.92 0.25
C ALA A 195 5.34 7.28 1.46
N GLY A 196 4.56 6.64 2.35
CA GLY A 196 5.12 5.95 3.50
C GLY A 196 4.16 5.73 4.66
N PHE A 197 4.70 5.17 5.75
CA PHE A 197 3.97 4.96 7.01
C PHE A 197 4.03 6.22 7.89
N TYR A 198 2.88 6.86 8.12
CA TYR A 198 2.77 8.03 8.99
C TYR A 198 2.01 7.68 10.27
N PRO A 199 2.61 7.89 11.46
CA PRO A 199 1.83 7.95 12.69
C PRO A 199 0.90 9.17 12.64
N VAL A 200 -0.36 8.97 13.00
CA VAL A 200 -1.40 9.99 12.96
C VAL A 200 -1.84 10.32 14.37
N TYR A 201 -2.00 11.61 14.66
CA TYR A 201 -2.43 12.12 15.96
C TYR A 201 -3.57 13.11 15.81
N ALA A 202 -4.46 13.14 16.79
CA ALA A 202 -5.49 14.17 16.91
C ALA A 202 -5.21 15.07 18.11
N TRP A 203 -5.56 16.35 17.95
CA TRP A 203 -5.66 17.32 19.02
C TRP A 203 -7.11 17.80 19.10
N ALA A 204 -7.69 17.76 20.30
CA ALA A 204 -9.00 18.34 20.56
C ALA A 204 -9.10 18.83 22.00
N SER A 205 -9.85 19.91 22.21
CA SER A 205 -10.11 20.41 23.56
C SER A 205 -11.08 19.52 24.33
N MET A 206 -10.58 18.88 25.38
CA MET A 206 -11.39 18.03 26.27
C MET A 206 -12.40 18.84 27.09
N GLY A 207 -13.49 18.19 27.52
CA GLY A 207 -14.49 18.84 28.36
C GLY A 207 -15.71 17.99 28.70
N ALA A 208 -16.46 18.40 29.72
CA ALA A 208 -17.62 17.64 30.21
C ALA A 208 -18.78 17.52 29.21
N ASN A 209 -18.85 18.39 28.20
CA ASN A 209 -19.86 18.36 27.13
C ASN A 209 -19.35 17.72 25.83
N ARG A 210 -18.23 16.98 25.87
CA ARG A 210 -17.72 16.18 24.75
C ARG A 210 -18.31 14.77 24.74
N THR A 211 -17.85 13.93 23.83
CA THR A 211 -18.29 12.53 23.69
C THR A 211 -17.17 11.65 23.13
N ASP A 212 -17.47 10.36 22.95
CA ASP A 212 -16.77 9.42 22.07
C ASP A 212 -16.77 9.92 20.61
N GLN A 213 -15.74 10.69 20.26
CA GLN A 213 -15.60 11.30 18.96
C GLN A 213 -15.03 10.30 17.97
N LEU A 214 -15.72 10.11 16.85
CA LEU A 214 -15.31 9.23 15.75
C LEU A 214 -14.32 9.94 14.82
N TYR A 215 -13.18 9.28 14.61
CA TYR A 215 -12.17 9.59 13.61
C TYR A 215 -12.20 8.52 12.51
N ARG A 216 -12.24 8.93 11.24
CA ARG A 216 -12.08 8.05 10.07
C ARG A 216 -10.77 8.38 9.39
N ILE A 217 -9.82 7.46 9.36
CA ILE A 217 -8.53 7.63 8.71
C ILE A 217 -8.62 6.98 7.33
N HIS A 218 -8.61 7.79 6.28
CA HIS A 218 -8.53 7.37 4.88
C HIS A 218 -7.07 7.23 4.49
N HIS A 219 -6.66 6.02 4.15
CA HIS A 219 -5.30 5.63 3.81
C HIS A 219 -5.30 4.74 2.55
N THR A 220 -4.13 4.36 2.06
CA THR A 220 -3.98 3.53 0.83
C THR A 220 -4.72 2.19 0.90
N GLY A 221 -4.83 1.62 2.10
CA GLY A 221 -5.64 0.43 2.39
C GLY A 221 -7.14 0.68 2.64
N GLY A 222 -7.67 1.89 2.45
CA GLY A 222 -9.08 2.21 2.74
C GLY A 222 -9.33 3.08 3.96
N GLU A 223 -10.44 2.82 4.66
CA GLU A 223 -10.81 3.58 5.85
C GLU A 223 -10.58 2.76 7.12
N THR A 224 -9.91 3.33 8.13
CA THR A 224 -9.91 2.79 9.50
C THR A 224 -10.65 3.73 10.44
N GLN A 225 -11.58 3.22 11.24
CA GLN A 225 -12.36 3.97 12.22
C GLN A 225 -11.85 3.76 13.64
N LEU A 226 -11.75 4.85 14.41
CA LEU A 226 -11.37 4.83 15.82
C LEU A 226 -12.15 5.91 16.59
N THR A 227 -12.46 5.66 17.86
CA THR A 227 -13.17 6.62 18.72
C THR A 227 -12.30 7.06 19.90
N ILE A 228 -12.23 8.36 20.16
CA ILE A 228 -11.59 8.92 21.37
C ILE A 228 -12.64 9.61 22.23
N ASP A 229 -12.70 9.26 23.52
CA ASP A 229 -13.58 9.95 24.47
C ASP A 229 -12.96 11.25 24.99
N HIS A 230 -13.27 12.36 24.33
CA HIS A 230 -12.78 13.69 24.72
C HIS A 230 -13.45 14.26 25.99
N ARG A 231 -14.27 13.49 26.70
CA ARG A 231 -14.63 13.79 28.09
C ARG A 231 -13.49 13.43 29.05
N GLN A 232 -12.66 12.46 28.68
CA GLN A 232 -11.62 11.87 29.53
C GLN A 232 -10.21 12.27 29.12
N VAL A 233 -9.97 12.60 27.85
CA VAL A 233 -8.61 12.93 27.36
C VAL A 233 -8.60 14.01 26.28
N GLY A 234 -7.58 14.87 26.25
CA GLY A 234 -7.37 15.85 25.17
C GLY A 234 -6.41 16.96 25.58
N ASN A 235 -6.48 18.13 24.93
CA ASN A 235 -5.54 19.25 25.09
C ASN A 235 -4.06 18.92 24.79
N GLY A 236 -3.82 17.87 24.02
CA GLY A 236 -2.50 17.40 23.58
C GLY A 236 -2.67 16.30 22.52
N TRP A 237 -1.56 15.81 21.98
CA TRP A 237 -1.57 14.80 20.93
C TRP A 237 -2.02 13.42 21.45
N VAL A 238 -3.13 12.92 20.93
CA VAL A 238 -3.62 11.55 21.14
C VAL A 238 -3.31 10.73 19.87
N TYR A 239 -2.70 9.56 20.04
CA TYR A 239 -2.29 8.70 18.92
C TYR A 239 -3.49 7.94 18.35
N LEU A 240 -3.71 8.02 17.03
CA LEU A 240 -4.79 7.31 16.34
C LEU A 240 -4.32 6.00 15.69
N GLY A 241 -3.02 5.86 15.42
CA GLY A 241 -2.45 4.71 14.71
C GLY A 241 -1.38 5.13 13.71
N THR A 242 -0.77 4.15 13.05
CA THR A 242 0.21 4.38 11.96
C THR A 242 -0.35 3.76 10.69
N TYR A 243 -0.41 4.56 9.63
CA TYR A 243 -1.08 4.20 8.38
C TYR A 243 -0.21 4.54 7.17
N HIS A 244 -0.41 3.81 6.09
CA HIS A 244 0.32 4.03 4.84
C HIS A 244 -0.40 5.03 3.94
N PHE A 245 0.30 6.08 3.51
CA PHE A 245 -0.24 7.13 2.65
C PHE A 245 0.59 7.26 1.38
N ASP A 246 -0.07 7.55 0.26
CA ASP A 246 0.61 7.97 -0.97
C ASP A 246 1.05 9.45 -0.88
N ALA A 247 2.05 9.82 -1.68
CA ALA A 247 2.43 11.22 -1.84
C ALA A 247 1.29 12.03 -2.51
N GLY A 248 1.17 13.31 -2.16
CA GLY A 248 0.16 14.21 -2.69
C GLY A 248 -1.02 14.41 -1.75
N SER A 249 -2.16 14.82 -2.31
CA SER A 249 -3.33 15.23 -1.54
C SER A 249 -4.58 14.52 -2.07
N SER A 250 -5.16 13.63 -1.25
CA SER A 250 -6.35 12.85 -1.60
C SER A 250 -7.35 12.85 -0.45
N PRO A 251 -8.55 13.46 -0.59
CA PRO A 251 -9.59 13.36 0.43
C PRO A 251 -10.11 11.93 0.65
N SER A 252 -10.05 11.06 -0.38
CA SER A 252 -10.58 9.69 -0.35
C SER A 252 -9.59 8.64 0.15
N ASP A 253 -8.29 8.88 0.00
CA ASP A 253 -7.25 7.85 0.26
C ASP A 253 -6.06 8.40 1.06
N GLY A 254 -6.14 9.65 1.52
CA GLY A 254 -5.12 10.30 2.33
C GLY A 254 -5.67 11.46 3.14
N SER A 255 -6.58 11.17 4.07
CA SER A 255 -7.23 12.17 4.92
C SER A 255 -7.63 11.63 6.28
N VAL A 256 -7.97 12.53 7.21
CA VAL A 256 -8.66 12.17 8.46
C VAL A 256 -9.96 12.95 8.56
N GLN A 257 -11.04 12.26 8.87
CA GLN A 257 -12.35 12.87 9.08
C GLN A 257 -12.75 12.82 10.55
N ILE A 258 -13.31 13.92 11.03
CA ILE A 258 -13.98 14.01 12.33
C ILE A 258 -15.47 14.01 12.08
N SER A 259 -16.16 13.01 12.62
CA SER A 259 -17.61 12.84 12.48
C SER A 259 -18.34 13.17 13.77
N ASN A 260 -19.51 13.81 13.66
CA ASN A 260 -20.41 14.00 14.79
C ASN A 260 -21.30 12.78 15.09
N GLN A 261 -21.09 11.65 14.41
CA GLN A 261 -21.78 10.40 14.67
C GLN A 261 -21.38 9.86 16.06
N SER A 262 -22.30 9.92 17.02
CA SER A 262 -22.08 9.45 18.38
C SER A 262 -23.40 9.18 19.10
N SER A 263 -23.38 8.26 20.06
CA SER A 263 -24.52 7.99 20.95
C SER A 263 -24.73 9.04 22.05
N GLY A 264 -23.78 9.94 22.27
CA GLY A 264 -23.77 10.95 23.34
C GLY A 264 -24.65 12.17 23.08
N GLY A 265 -25.96 11.99 22.88
CA GLY A 265 -26.90 13.08 22.58
C GLY A 265 -26.80 14.29 23.53
N GLY A 266 -26.82 15.51 22.98
CA GLY A 266 -26.68 16.77 23.74
C GLY A 266 -25.24 17.20 24.01
N SER A 267 -24.25 16.42 23.57
CA SER A 267 -22.83 16.77 23.55
C SER A 267 -22.41 17.45 22.23
N VAL A 268 -21.10 17.71 22.10
CA VAL A 268 -20.49 18.20 20.87
C VAL A 268 -19.19 17.45 20.56
N VAL A 269 -18.89 17.28 19.26
CA VAL A 269 -17.55 16.92 18.77
C VAL A 269 -16.74 18.17 18.45
N ILE A 270 -15.41 18.08 18.50
CA ILE A 270 -14.47 19.18 18.31
C ILE A 270 -13.54 18.86 17.14
N ALA A 271 -13.50 19.79 16.19
CA ALA A 271 -12.54 19.80 15.10
C ALA A 271 -11.58 20.96 15.32
N ASP A 272 -10.32 20.60 15.54
CA ASP A 272 -9.21 21.49 15.88
C ASP A 272 -8.03 21.06 14.99
N SER A 273 -7.12 20.18 15.44
CA SER A 273 -5.98 19.76 14.61
C SER A 273 -5.79 18.25 14.43
N ILE A 274 -5.32 17.88 13.22
CA ILE A 274 -4.78 16.57 12.87
C ILE A 274 -3.32 16.69 12.45
N ARG A 275 -2.50 15.73 12.88
CA ARG A 275 -1.08 15.62 12.56
C ARG A 275 -0.76 14.29 11.88
N PHE A 276 0.01 14.36 10.79
CA PHE A 276 0.56 13.23 10.05
C PHE A 276 2.08 13.25 10.17
N GLY A 277 2.68 12.24 10.79
CA GLY A 277 4.13 12.11 10.94
C GLY A 277 4.73 12.83 12.16
N ASN A 278 6.03 12.60 12.36
CA ASN A 278 6.77 13.06 13.55
C ASN A 278 7.60 14.32 13.28
N GLY A 279 8.12 14.48 12.07
CA GLY A 279 8.84 15.68 11.67
C GLY A 279 10.27 15.75 12.21
N MET A 280 10.92 16.88 11.95
CA MET A 280 12.28 17.20 12.39
C MET A 280 12.26 18.24 13.52
N GLY A 281 13.29 18.31 14.34
CA GLY A 281 13.41 19.32 15.37
C GLY A 281 13.28 20.74 14.84
N ASP A 282 12.27 21.46 15.33
CA ASP A 282 11.86 22.77 14.84
C ASP A 282 11.85 23.85 15.93
N LEU A 283 12.15 23.48 17.18
CA LEU A 283 12.13 24.36 18.34
C LEU A 283 13.55 24.91 18.59
N PRO A 284 13.79 26.23 18.39
CA PRO A 284 15.09 26.80 18.72
C PRO A 284 15.33 26.71 20.24
N TRP A 285 16.49 26.20 20.64
CA TRP A 285 16.91 26.24 22.03
C TRP A 285 18.40 26.63 22.12
N GLY A 286 18.68 27.59 23.00
CA GLY A 286 20.02 28.09 23.28
C GLY A 286 20.20 28.51 24.74
N ALA A 287 21.35 29.10 25.04
CA ALA A 287 21.72 29.54 26.39
C ALA A 287 20.77 30.57 27.04
N ASN A 288 19.86 31.17 26.27
CA ASN A 288 18.84 32.08 26.78
C ASN A 288 17.47 31.40 26.94
N GLY A 289 17.42 30.07 26.89
CA GLY A 289 16.22 29.26 27.01
C GLY A 289 15.59 28.87 25.67
N ILE A 290 14.44 28.19 25.78
CA ILE A 290 13.61 27.78 24.64
C ILE A 290 13.11 29.02 23.88
N GLY A 291 13.12 28.95 22.55
CA GLY A 291 12.89 30.07 21.64
C GLY A 291 14.13 30.89 21.29
N SER A 292 15.30 30.53 21.79
CA SER A 292 16.59 31.15 21.45
C SER A 292 17.53 30.17 20.75
N GLY A 293 18.64 30.62 20.14
CA GLY A 293 19.63 29.72 19.56
C GLY A 293 19.19 29.06 18.25
N ASN A 294 19.61 27.81 18.04
CA ASN A 294 19.34 27.02 16.83
C ASN A 294 18.47 25.81 17.18
N VAL A 295 17.75 25.30 16.17
CA VAL A 295 17.07 24.00 16.26
C VAL A 295 18.09 22.85 16.36
N SER A 296 17.64 21.67 16.78
CA SER A 296 18.50 20.49 16.98
C SER A 296 19.09 19.94 15.69
N GLY A 297 18.30 19.94 14.61
CA GLY A 297 18.64 19.30 13.34
C GLY A 297 18.46 17.77 13.33
N TYR A 298 17.88 17.19 14.38
CA TYR A 298 17.60 15.76 14.50
C TYR A 298 16.11 15.45 14.31
N PRO A 299 15.73 14.20 13.97
CA PRO A 299 14.32 13.78 13.95
C PRO A 299 13.66 14.02 15.30
N ARG A 300 12.36 14.39 15.29
CA ARG A 300 11.65 14.76 16.52
C ARG A 300 11.50 13.60 17.48
N GLU A 301 11.43 12.37 16.98
CA GLU A 301 11.46 11.18 17.83
C GLU A 301 12.77 11.03 18.61
N ASP A 302 13.90 11.56 18.13
CA ASP A 302 15.19 11.50 18.85
C ASP A 302 15.37 12.67 19.84
N GLU A 303 14.53 13.70 19.77
CA GLU A 303 14.51 14.80 20.73
C GLU A 303 13.87 14.39 22.05
N ASP A 304 14.21 15.11 23.13
CA ASP A 304 13.61 14.84 24.44
C ASP A 304 12.10 15.13 24.45
N SER A 305 11.42 14.57 25.47
CA SER A 305 9.96 14.73 25.60
C SER A 305 9.55 16.19 25.68
N LEU A 306 10.36 17.04 26.31
CA LEU A 306 10.07 18.46 26.43
C LEU A 306 9.80 19.09 25.06
N VAL A 307 10.67 18.89 24.07
CA VAL A 307 10.51 19.50 22.74
C VAL A 307 9.20 19.08 22.07
N TRP A 308 8.86 17.79 22.10
CA TRP A 308 7.57 17.29 21.59
C TRP A 308 6.38 17.95 22.28
N LEU A 309 6.42 18.02 23.61
CA LEU A 309 5.34 18.55 24.42
C LEU A 309 5.16 20.06 24.26
N TRP A 310 6.26 20.81 24.07
CA TRP A 310 6.21 22.24 23.72
C TRP A 310 5.41 22.49 22.45
N ARG A 311 5.44 21.55 21.51
CA ARG A 311 4.70 21.58 20.25
C ARG A 311 3.32 20.91 20.34
N GLY A 312 2.91 20.44 21.51
CA GLY A 312 1.61 19.80 21.75
C GLY A 312 0.70 20.54 22.73
N VAL A 313 1.22 21.51 23.48
CA VAL A 313 0.44 22.32 24.42
C VAL A 313 -0.40 23.36 23.67
N GLY A 314 -1.71 23.40 23.91
CA GLY A 314 -2.62 24.38 23.29
C GLY A 314 -2.49 25.82 23.80
N GLN A 315 -3.02 26.77 23.03
CA GLN A 315 -2.98 28.23 23.24
C GLN A 315 -4.13 28.78 24.10
N GLY A 316 -3.99 29.95 24.75
CA GLY A 316 -5.13 30.74 25.26
C GLY A 316 -4.91 31.77 26.37
N SER A 317 -5.92 32.62 26.64
CA SER A 317 -5.76 33.85 27.44
C SER A 317 -5.51 33.67 28.95
N SER A 318 -5.76 32.48 29.50
CA SER A 318 -5.34 32.08 30.85
C SER A 318 -4.04 31.27 30.86
N PHE A 319 -3.46 31.02 29.68
CA PHE A 319 -2.36 30.10 29.41
C PHE A 319 -1.34 30.78 28.49
N SER A 320 -0.65 31.79 29.00
CA SER A 320 0.24 32.64 28.19
C SER A 320 1.59 32.00 27.82
N SER A 321 1.88 30.78 28.28
CA SER A 321 3.15 30.08 27.98
C SER A 321 3.04 28.58 28.25
N PRO A 322 3.53 27.72 27.32
CA PRO A 322 3.67 26.28 27.58
C PRO A 322 4.47 25.97 28.84
N SER A 323 5.46 26.80 29.20
CA SER A 323 6.25 26.64 30.42
C SER A 323 5.44 26.67 31.73
N ALA A 324 4.22 27.20 31.72
CA ALA A 324 3.33 27.16 32.88
C ALA A 324 2.73 25.77 33.13
N ILE A 325 2.66 24.93 32.10
CA ILE A 325 2.07 23.59 32.14
C ILE A 325 3.16 22.54 32.31
N ILE A 326 4.08 22.46 31.34
CA ILE A 326 5.10 21.41 31.29
C ILE A 326 6.38 21.78 32.06
N GLY A 327 6.52 23.04 32.48
CA GLY A 327 7.71 23.55 33.16
C GLY A 327 8.88 23.82 32.19
N THR A 328 10.10 23.85 32.74
CA THR A 328 11.34 24.04 31.98
C THR A 328 12.30 22.84 32.10
N SER A 329 11.80 21.69 32.56
CA SER A 329 12.61 20.50 32.85
C SER A 329 11.99 19.27 32.22
N ASN A 330 12.77 18.59 31.38
CA ASN A 330 12.36 17.37 30.68
C ASN A 330 11.83 16.29 31.64
N VAL A 331 12.53 16.03 32.76
CA VAL A 331 12.15 14.97 33.73
C VAL A 331 10.72 15.15 34.26
N SER A 332 10.22 16.39 34.38
CA SER A 332 8.88 16.64 34.92
C SER A 332 7.81 16.88 33.85
N ALA A 333 8.21 17.18 32.62
CA ALA A 333 7.30 17.62 31.57
C ALA A 333 6.30 16.54 31.15
N PRO A 334 6.70 15.27 30.91
CA PRO A 334 5.79 14.18 30.57
C PRO A 334 4.63 14.01 31.54
N ILE A 335 4.90 13.85 32.83
CA ILE A 335 3.84 13.58 33.81
C ILE A 335 2.93 14.79 34.06
N ARG A 336 3.47 16.01 33.98
CA ARG A 336 2.67 17.25 34.05
C ARG A 336 1.77 17.41 32.83
N MET A 337 2.26 17.02 31.65
CA MET A 337 1.42 16.99 30.46
C MET A 337 0.35 15.91 30.60
N ALA A 338 0.69 14.72 31.08
CA ALA A 338 -0.27 13.66 31.32
C ALA A 338 -1.40 14.11 32.27
N GLU A 339 -1.06 14.77 33.39
CA GLU A 339 -2.04 15.43 34.30
C GLU A 339 -2.90 16.43 33.52
N GLN A 340 -2.28 17.33 32.76
CA GLN A 340 -2.99 18.35 31.99
C GLN A 340 -3.91 17.77 30.89
N MET A 341 -3.59 16.60 30.35
CA MET A 341 -4.35 15.90 29.33
C MET A 341 -5.40 14.96 29.90
N ASN A 342 -5.37 14.70 31.20
CA ASN A 342 -6.30 13.80 31.86
C ASN A 342 -7.51 14.58 32.38
N ALA A 343 -8.69 14.23 31.88
CA ALA A 343 -9.98 14.71 32.36
C ALA A 343 -10.85 13.58 32.91
N ASP A 344 -10.30 12.37 33.04
CA ASP A 344 -11.03 11.26 33.61
C ASP A 344 -11.39 11.56 35.07
N SER A 345 -12.68 11.46 35.36
CA SER A 345 -13.27 11.70 36.68
C SER A 345 -13.11 10.54 37.66
N ASN A 346 -12.74 9.35 37.18
CA ASN A 346 -12.36 8.20 38.00
C ASN A 346 -11.03 7.58 37.51
N PRO A 347 -9.94 8.36 37.55
CA PRO A 347 -8.73 8.06 36.79
C PRO A 347 -7.92 6.86 37.31
N TYR A 348 -8.12 6.44 38.57
CA TYR A 348 -7.46 5.25 39.08
C TYR A 348 -8.16 3.96 38.63
N GLY A 349 -7.37 3.02 38.09
CA GLY A 349 -7.89 1.79 37.50
C GLY A 349 -8.43 1.95 36.08
N THR A 350 -8.35 3.15 35.51
CA THR A 350 -8.69 3.48 34.12
C THR A 350 -7.55 4.15 33.37
N SER A 351 -6.75 4.95 34.08
CA SER A 351 -5.60 5.67 33.53
C SER A 351 -4.30 5.31 34.25
N VAL A 352 -3.21 5.17 33.50
CA VAL A 352 -1.85 4.92 34.04
C VAL A 352 -0.78 5.66 33.27
N TYR A 353 0.35 5.92 33.92
CA TYR A 353 1.57 6.45 33.31
C TYR A 353 2.72 5.44 33.44
N VAL A 354 3.34 5.07 32.32
CA VAL A 354 4.52 4.19 32.28
C VAL A 354 5.63 4.83 31.43
N GLY A 355 6.70 5.27 32.10
CA GLY A 355 7.91 5.79 31.46
C GLY A 355 8.97 4.71 31.24
N PHE A 356 9.64 4.72 30.09
CA PHE A 356 10.71 3.78 29.74
C PHE A 356 12.09 4.40 29.98
N HIS A 357 12.91 3.68 30.74
CA HIS A 357 14.32 4.00 31.00
C HIS A 357 15.17 2.73 30.93
N SER A 358 16.49 2.86 30.87
CA SER A 358 17.41 1.75 31.15
C SER A 358 18.45 2.19 32.17
N ASN A 359 18.89 1.25 33.01
CA ASN A 359 19.62 1.57 34.22
C ASN A 359 21.13 1.46 34.02
N ALA A 360 21.88 2.03 34.97
CA ALA A 360 23.30 1.81 35.11
C ALA A 360 23.68 1.70 36.59
N THR A 361 24.73 0.94 36.89
CA THR A 361 25.27 0.80 38.25
C THR A 361 26.51 1.64 38.48
N THR A 362 27.50 1.50 37.61
CA THR A 362 28.80 2.18 37.73
C THR A 362 29.07 3.08 36.54
N GLY A 363 28.30 2.94 35.45
CA GLY A 363 28.55 3.59 34.17
C GLY A 363 29.79 3.03 33.46
N ASN A 364 30.34 1.91 33.93
CA ASN A 364 31.52 1.27 33.38
C ASN A 364 31.29 -0.24 33.18
N PRO A 365 31.27 -0.73 31.92
CA PRO A 365 31.08 -2.14 31.57
C PRO A 365 32.04 -3.12 32.24
N ASP A 366 33.25 -2.67 32.58
CA ASP A 366 34.24 -3.53 33.26
C ASP A 366 33.86 -3.85 34.72
N THR A 367 32.90 -3.13 35.28
CA THR A 367 32.54 -3.21 36.71
C THR A 367 31.05 -3.39 36.97
N ALA A 368 30.21 -3.21 35.94
CA ALA A 368 28.76 -3.32 36.04
C ALA A 368 28.30 -4.80 36.01
N THR A 369 27.73 -5.27 37.12
CA THR A 369 27.27 -6.67 37.29
C THR A 369 25.76 -6.81 37.46
N SER A 370 25.02 -5.71 37.62
CA SER A 370 23.56 -5.79 37.74
C SER A 370 22.92 -5.96 36.37
N ARG A 371 21.80 -6.69 36.34
CA ARG A 371 21.05 -7.04 35.14
C ARG A 371 19.54 -7.12 35.43
N GLY A 372 18.72 -7.02 34.39
CA GLY A 372 17.28 -7.23 34.42
C GLY A 372 16.45 -5.98 34.75
N ALA A 373 15.12 -6.12 34.64
CA ALA A 373 14.20 -4.98 34.60
C ALA A 373 13.68 -4.53 35.96
N ILE A 374 13.65 -3.24 36.33
CA ILE A 374 13.22 -2.71 37.64
C ILE A 374 12.07 -1.71 37.53
N GLY A 375 10.99 -1.91 38.29
CA GLY A 375 9.97 -0.88 38.48
C GLY A 375 10.36 0.13 39.55
N LEU A 376 10.22 1.43 39.27
CA LEU A 376 10.61 2.50 40.18
C LEU A 376 9.44 3.06 41.00
N ILE A 377 9.75 3.44 42.24
CA ILE A 377 8.82 4.02 43.20
C ILE A 377 9.42 5.34 43.72
N SER A 378 8.64 6.41 43.69
CA SER A 378 8.96 7.66 44.36
C SER A 378 8.94 7.45 45.89
N ALA A 379 10.10 7.60 46.53
CA ALA A 379 10.23 7.42 47.98
C ALA A 379 9.61 8.57 48.78
N ALA A 380 9.57 9.77 48.22
CA ALA A 380 9.10 10.97 48.92
C ALA A 380 7.59 11.18 48.80
N ASP A 381 7.03 10.87 47.63
CA ASP A 381 5.66 11.21 47.27
C ASP A 381 5.15 10.29 46.14
N PRO A 382 4.88 9.01 46.44
CA PRO A 382 4.39 8.03 45.47
C PRO A 382 2.91 8.29 45.13
N THR A 383 2.50 7.97 43.90
CA THR A 383 1.06 7.88 43.57
C THR A 383 0.42 6.73 44.34
N PRO A 384 -0.90 6.75 44.62
CA PRO A 384 -1.57 5.82 45.54
C PRO A 384 -1.26 4.33 45.36
N ASN A 385 -1.22 3.81 44.14
CA ASN A 385 -0.93 2.39 43.86
C ASN A 385 0.36 2.19 43.07
N GLN A 386 1.28 3.15 43.12
CA GLN A 386 2.57 3.11 42.42
C GLN A 386 3.37 1.83 42.73
N SER A 387 3.40 1.40 43.99
CA SER A 387 4.13 0.20 44.40
C SER A 387 3.59 -1.07 43.75
N SER A 388 2.28 -1.14 43.48
CA SER A 388 1.66 -2.27 42.79
C SER A 388 2.08 -2.27 41.33
N LEU A 389 1.91 -1.14 40.64
CA LEU A 389 2.28 -0.98 39.24
C LEU A 389 3.77 -1.25 39.02
N ALA A 390 4.65 -0.68 39.85
CA ALA A 390 6.10 -0.90 39.80
C ALA A 390 6.48 -2.37 40.08
N ALA A 391 5.79 -3.04 41.01
CA ALA A 391 6.04 -4.44 41.29
C ALA A 391 5.63 -5.33 40.12
N SER A 392 4.49 -5.06 39.49
CA SER A 392 4.02 -5.77 38.29
C SER A 392 4.99 -5.59 37.13
N THR A 393 5.36 -4.36 36.76
CA THR A 393 6.28 -4.11 35.63
C THR A 393 7.64 -4.76 35.83
N GLY A 394 8.24 -4.57 37.01
CA GLY A 394 9.53 -5.19 37.32
C GLY A 394 9.47 -6.72 37.39
N ARG A 395 8.40 -7.31 37.93
CA ARG A 395 8.28 -8.77 38.05
C ARG A 395 7.99 -9.43 36.71
N GLN A 396 6.96 -8.97 36.01
CA GLN A 396 6.44 -9.59 34.79
C GLN A 396 7.54 -9.75 33.74
N ILE A 397 8.28 -8.67 33.47
CA ILE A 397 9.40 -8.70 32.53
C ILE A 397 10.46 -9.74 32.95
N ASN A 398 10.87 -9.77 34.21
CA ASN A 398 11.89 -10.74 34.63
C ASN A 398 11.39 -12.18 34.60
N GLU A 399 10.10 -12.44 34.84
CA GLU A 399 9.52 -13.78 34.80
C GLU A 399 9.36 -14.28 33.37
N ASP A 400 8.81 -13.46 32.47
CA ASP A 400 8.61 -13.81 31.07
C ASP A 400 9.94 -14.01 30.34
N MET A 401 10.88 -13.07 30.50
CA MET A 401 12.17 -13.15 29.83
C MET A 401 12.95 -14.40 30.28
N ARG A 402 12.91 -14.74 31.57
CA ARG A 402 13.51 -15.98 32.09
C ARG A 402 12.81 -17.24 31.60
N ALA A 403 11.49 -17.19 31.39
CA ALA A 403 10.76 -18.31 30.82
C ALA A 403 11.15 -18.58 29.35
N LEU A 404 11.80 -17.62 28.71
CA LEU A 404 12.30 -17.68 27.33
C LEU A 404 13.84 -17.80 27.25
N ASP A 405 14.53 -18.10 28.36
CA ASP A 405 15.97 -18.36 28.38
C ASP A 405 16.34 -19.44 27.32
N GLY A 406 17.46 -19.22 26.63
CA GLY A 406 17.88 -19.99 25.45
C GLY A 406 17.22 -19.61 24.12
N ARG A 407 16.22 -18.70 24.08
CA ARG A 407 15.68 -18.14 22.81
C ARG A 407 16.36 -16.85 22.37
N PHE A 408 17.03 -16.15 23.29
CA PHE A 408 17.79 -14.94 23.02
C PHE A 408 19.30 -15.23 23.05
N GLU A 409 20.11 -14.27 22.59
CA GLU A 409 21.58 -14.40 22.59
C GLU A 409 22.16 -14.67 23.99
N HIS A 410 21.50 -14.13 25.03
CA HIS A 410 21.86 -14.33 26.42
C HIS A 410 20.63 -14.61 27.27
N ASP A 411 20.80 -15.51 28.25
CA ASP A 411 19.80 -15.72 29.29
C ASP A 411 19.56 -14.44 30.08
N TRP A 412 18.32 -14.27 30.54
CA TRP A 412 17.90 -13.10 31.30
C TRP A 412 18.45 -13.12 32.74
N SER A 413 18.31 -11.98 33.42
CA SER A 413 18.76 -11.81 34.81
C SER A 413 18.03 -12.74 35.77
N THR A 414 18.76 -13.37 36.70
CA THR A 414 18.18 -14.16 37.81
C THR A 414 17.78 -13.29 39.02
N ARG A 415 17.58 -11.99 38.83
CA ARG A 415 17.27 -11.05 39.90
C ARG A 415 15.92 -11.37 40.54
N THR A 416 15.84 -11.16 41.86
CA THR A 416 14.62 -11.43 42.65
C THR A 416 14.05 -10.20 43.35
N SER A 417 14.81 -9.11 43.45
CA SER A 417 14.32 -7.83 43.98
C SER A 417 13.82 -7.01 42.81
N ASN A 418 12.51 -6.81 42.65
CA ASN A 418 11.96 -6.28 41.38
C ASN A 418 11.68 -4.77 41.36
N THR A 419 11.75 -4.10 42.50
CA THR A 419 11.44 -2.68 42.64
C THR A 419 12.58 -1.88 43.27
N LEU A 420 12.66 -0.58 42.98
CA LEU A 420 13.58 0.35 43.64
C LEU A 420 12.85 1.65 44.03
N ALA A 421 12.98 2.04 45.31
CA ALA A 421 12.44 3.31 45.80
C ALA A 421 13.52 4.40 45.83
N GLY A 422 13.22 5.60 45.32
CA GLY A 422 14.18 6.69 45.20
C GLY A 422 13.54 8.05 44.90
N ALA A 423 14.38 9.06 44.65
CA ALA A 423 13.92 10.42 44.33
C ALA A 423 13.76 10.59 42.82
N PHE A 424 12.62 10.14 42.28
CA PHE A 424 12.34 10.13 40.85
C PHE A 424 11.31 11.20 40.50
N GLY A 425 11.75 12.27 39.83
CA GLY A 425 10.90 13.41 39.52
C GLY A 425 9.77 13.12 38.53
N GLU A 426 9.94 12.16 37.63
CA GLU A 426 8.95 11.87 36.60
C GLU A 426 7.70 11.17 37.15
N ILE A 427 7.74 10.60 38.36
CA ILE A 427 6.66 9.74 38.89
C ILE A 427 6.17 10.16 40.28
N THR A 428 6.27 11.44 40.60
CA THR A 428 5.80 11.96 41.90
C THR A 428 4.33 12.35 41.84
N ASN A 429 3.58 12.07 42.92
CA ASN A 429 2.17 12.42 43.05
C ASN A 429 1.90 13.93 42.93
N ALA A 430 2.76 14.79 43.47
CA ALA A 430 2.67 16.25 43.37
C ALA A 430 2.76 16.81 41.95
N ARG A 431 3.22 16.00 40.97
CA ARG A 431 3.28 16.36 39.55
C ARG A 431 2.27 15.61 38.70
N ALA A 432 1.56 14.65 39.29
CA ALA A 432 0.52 13.85 38.66
C ALA A 432 -0.89 14.31 39.07
N GLY A 433 -0.99 15.40 39.85
CA GLY A 433 -2.24 15.91 40.42
C GLY A 433 -2.95 14.97 41.41
N GLY A 434 -2.39 13.77 41.65
CA GLY A 434 -3.11 12.68 42.30
C GLY A 434 -4.22 12.10 41.43
N GLU A 435 -4.02 12.03 40.12
CA GLU A 435 -5.03 11.56 39.18
C GLU A 435 -4.80 10.10 38.73
N PHE A 436 -3.59 9.66 38.42
CA PHE A 436 -3.37 8.28 37.95
C PHE A 436 -2.14 7.64 38.59
N ASP A 437 -2.03 6.32 38.47
CA ASP A 437 -0.86 5.58 38.93
C ASP A 437 0.29 5.72 37.93
N ALA A 438 1.49 6.05 38.42
CA ALA A 438 2.66 6.30 37.57
C ALA A 438 3.85 5.44 38.00
N THR A 439 4.61 4.89 37.06
CA THR A 439 5.92 4.27 37.33
C THR A 439 6.89 4.51 36.17
N ILE A 440 8.18 4.29 36.45
CA ILE A 440 9.20 4.12 35.44
C ILE A 440 9.59 2.66 35.45
N ILE A 441 9.72 2.07 34.26
CA ILE A 441 10.39 0.79 34.08
C ILE A 441 11.81 1.05 33.60
N GLU A 442 12.77 0.61 34.42
CA GLU A 442 14.17 0.44 34.03
C GLU A 442 14.29 -0.91 33.33
N VAL A 443 14.24 -0.97 32.00
CA VAL A 443 14.00 -2.23 31.27
C VAL A 443 15.15 -3.23 31.34
N ALA A 444 16.39 -2.75 31.44
CA ALA A 444 17.59 -3.55 31.70
C ALA A 444 18.75 -2.62 32.10
N PHE A 445 19.96 -3.14 32.28
CA PHE A 445 21.15 -2.34 32.60
C PHE A 445 22.02 -2.07 31.37
N HIS A 446 22.01 -0.84 30.85
CA HIS A 446 22.75 -0.46 29.64
C HIS A 446 24.27 -0.37 29.85
N ASP A 447 24.75 -0.35 31.10
CA ASP A 447 26.17 -0.44 31.41
C ASP A 447 26.67 -1.88 31.57
N ASN A 448 25.79 -2.89 31.53
CA ASN A 448 26.16 -4.30 31.50
C ASN A 448 26.18 -4.83 30.06
N THR A 449 27.25 -5.52 29.67
CA THR A 449 27.44 -6.00 28.29
C THR A 449 26.30 -6.88 27.78
N GLN A 450 25.85 -7.86 28.56
CA GLN A 450 24.81 -8.80 28.13
C GLN A 450 23.46 -8.11 27.99
N ASP A 451 23.08 -7.28 28.96
CA ASP A 451 21.83 -6.52 28.88
C ASP A 451 21.88 -5.49 27.73
N ALA A 452 23.02 -4.84 27.48
CA ALA A 452 23.18 -3.93 26.35
C ALA A 452 23.11 -4.63 24.97
N GLU A 453 23.58 -5.88 24.88
CA GLU A 453 23.41 -6.72 23.68
C GLU A 453 21.94 -7.11 23.48
N LEU A 454 21.29 -7.59 24.55
CA LEU A 454 19.85 -7.91 24.53
C LEU A 454 18.98 -6.69 24.21
N LEU A 455 19.26 -5.51 24.78
CA LEU A 455 18.54 -4.27 24.51
C LEU A 455 18.71 -3.77 23.08
N ARG A 456 19.65 -4.32 22.30
CA ARG A 456 19.81 -4.02 20.87
C ARG A 456 19.16 -5.10 19.99
N ASP A 457 18.65 -6.19 20.56
CA ASP A 457 17.93 -7.21 19.80
C ASP A 457 16.45 -6.83 19.62
N PRO A 458 15.93 -6.70 18.38
CA PRO A 458 14.52 -6.43 18.11
C PRO A 458 13.55 -7.46 18.71
N LYS A 459 13.94 -8.73 18.84
CA LYS A 459 13.11 -9.79 19.45
C LYS A 459 12.96 -9.58 20.95
N VAL A 460 14.03 -9.11 21.60
CA VAL A 460 14.00 -8.76 23.01
C VAL A 460 13.10 -7.54 23.24
N ARG A 461 13.22 -6.50 22.40
CA ARG A 461 12.37 -5.30 22.54
C ARG A 461 10.88 -5.58 22.37
N ASP A 462 10.54 -6.45 21.41
CA ASP A 462 9.16 -6.94 21.24
C ASP A 462 8.66 -7.63 22.52
N GLN A 463 9.44 -8.57 23.06
CA GLN A 463 9.07 -9.27 24.28
C GLN A 463 9.00 -8.34 25.51
N LEU A 464 9.92 -7.39 25.65
CA LEU A 464 9.88 -6.39 26.73
C LEU A 464 8.63 -5.52 26.66
N ALA A 465 8.21 -5.11 25.45
CA ALA A 465 7.00 -4.34 25.24
C ALA A 465 5.75 -5.15 25.59
N ARG A 466 5.69 -6.41 25.13
CA ARG A 466 4.63 -7.36 25.48
C ARG A 466 4.52 -7.54 27.00
N SER A 467 5.61 -7.86 27.68
CA SER A 467 5.62 -8.06 29.14
C SER A 467 5.26 -6.78 29.90
N THR A 468 5.58 -5.59 29.37
CA THR A 468 5.15 -4.31 29.97
C THR A 468 3.65 -4.08 29.79
N TYR A 469 3.08 -4.47 28.64
CA TYR A 469 1.63 -4.51 28.43
C TYR A 469 0.94 -5.49 29.39
N GLU A 470 1.48 -6.70 29.52
CA GLU A 470 0.92 -7.71 30.42
C GLU A 470 0.99 -7.27 31.89
N ALA A 471 2.05 -6.56 32.29
CA ALA A 471 2.15 -5.93 33.61
C ALA A 471 1.13 -4.81 33.82
N THR A 472 0.85 -4.02 32.78
CA THR A 472 -0.17 -2.97 32.83
C THR A 472 -1.56 -3.57 32.98
N LEU A 473 -1.85 -4.62 32.22
CA LEU A 473 -3.07 -5.40 32.35
C LEU A 473 -3.18 -6.04 33.74
N GLU A 474 -2.10 -6.64 34.26
CA GLU A 474 -2.07 -7.20 35.62
C GLU A 474 -2.44 -6.15 36.67
N HIS A 475 -1.83 -4.96 36.62
CA HIS A 475 -2.14 -3.87 37.54
C HIS A 475 -3.62 -3.50 37.48
N LEU A 476 -4.18 -3.40 36.28
CA LEU A 476 -5.59 -3.04 36.07
C LEU A 476 -6.58 -4.15 36.44
N ILE A 477 -6.18 -5.42 36.42
CA ILE A 477 -6.98 -6.57 36.89
C ILE A 477 -6.98 -6.67 38.41
N ASN A 478 -5.85 -6.32 39.03
CA ASN A 478 -5.66 -6.39 40.48
C ASN A 478 -6.03 -5.09 41.19
N PHE A 479 -6.58 -4.12 40.45
CA PHE A 479 -6.90 -2.80 40.97
C PHE A 479 -8.10 -2.86 41.92
N ASN A 480 -7.85 -2.70 43.22
CA ASN A 480 -8.88 -2.78 44.26
C ASN A 480 -9.69 -1.48 44.41
N GLY A 481 -10.42 -1.09 43.36
CA GLY A 481 -11.30 0.09 43.34
C GLY A 481 -12.73 -0.20 42.87
N THR A 482 -13.46 0.84 42.48
CA THR A 482 -14.86 0.72 42.01
C THR A 482 -14.99 0.49 40.50
N THR A 483 -13.87 0.58 39.77
CA THR A 483 -13.79 0.36 38.32
C THR A 483 -13.96 -1.12 37.98
N ALA A 484 -14.66 -1.41 36.89
CA ALA A 484 -14.77 -2.77 36.36
C ALA A 484 -13.38 -3.28 35.94
N GLN A 485 -13.00 -4.45 36.47
CA GLN A 485 -11.72 -5.07 36.18
C GLN A 485 -11.75 -5.74 34.79
N PRO A 486 -10.67 -5.64 34.00
CA PRO A 486 -10.53 -6.38 32.75
C PRO A 486 -10.57 -7.90 32.96
N ALA A 487 -10.82 -8.65 31.88
CA ALA A 487 -10.59 -10.09 31.86
C ALA A 487 -9.08 -10.40 31.84
N ASN A 488 -8.68 -11.50 32.47
CA ASN A 488 -7.29 -12.00 32.38
C ASN A 488 -7.07 -12.75 31.06
N VAL A 489 -7.05 -12.02 29.95
CA VAL A 489 -6.78 -12.50 28.59
C VAL A 489 -5.80 -11.54 27.92
N THR A 490 -4.67 -12.07 27.46
CA THR A 490 -3.60 -11.30 26.79
C THR A 490 -3.72 -11.42 25.28
N LEU A 491 -3.09 -10.50 24.54
CA LEU A 491 -3.04 -10.55 23.08
C LEU A 491 -2.43 -11.88 22.63
N PRO A 492 -2.99 -12.54 21.60
CA PRO A 492 -2.37 -13.72 21.00
C PRO A 492 -0.99 -13.41 20.42
N SER A 493 -0.19 -14.45 20.20
CA SER A 493 1.05 -14.33 19.41
C SER A 493 0.72 -14.29 17.90
N PRO A 494 1.57 -13.63 17.07
CA PRO A 494 1.34 -13.53 15.64
C PRO A 494 1.27 -14.92 14.95
N PRO A 495 0.39 -15.09 13.94
CA PRO A 495 0.42 -16.25 13.05
C PRO A 495 1.75 -16.36 12.29
N ARG A 496 2.11 -17.59 11.90
CA ARG A 496 3.37 -17.94 11.21
C ARG A 496 3.12 -18.92 10.06
N ASP A 497 4.15 -19.23 9.30
CA ASP A 497 4.12 -20.20 8.19
C ASP A 497 3.05 -19.84 7.13
N VAL A 498 2.97 -18.56 6.73
CA VAL A 498 1.84 -18.04 5.95
C VAL A 498 2.01 -18.34 4.46
N THR A 499 0.90 -18.68 3.79
CA THR A 499 0.86 -18.92 2.34
C THR A 499 -0.31 -18.20 1.70
N ALA A 500 -0.18 -17.80 0.43
CA ALA A 500 -1.25 -17.28 -0.41
C ALA A 500 -1.23 -17.99 -1.76
N VAL A 501 -2.30 -18.72 -2.07
CA VAL A 501 -2.39 -19.59 -3.26
C VAL A 501 -3.70 -19.36 -4.00
N SER A 502 -3.62 -19.08 -5.30
CA SER A 502 -4.80 -19.03 -6.18
C SER A 502 -4.93 -20.32 -6.98
N LYS A 503 -6.06 -21.01 -6.83
CA LYS A 503 -6.41 -22.21 -7.64
C LYS A 503 -7.57 -21.94 -8.58
N THR A 504 -8.49 -21.07 -8.16
CA THR A 504 -9.66 -20.65 -8.93
C THR A 504 -9.49 -19.18 -9.27
N THR A 505 -9.86 -18.80 -10.50
CA THR A 505 -9.88 -17.40 -10.93
C THR A 505 -10.78 -16.57 -10.00
N GLY A 506 -10.27 -15.42 -9.54
CA GLY A 506 -10.94 -14.53 -8.60
C GLY A 506 -10.85 -14.95 -7.12
N GLU A 507 -10.21 -16.09 -6.81
CA GLU A 507 -10.07 -16.60 -5.45
C GLU A 507 -8.60 -16.71 -5.01
N VAL A 508 -8.34 -16.42 -3.73
CA VAL A 508 -7.06 -16.70 -3.06
C VAL A 508 -7.33 -17.41 -1.75
N THR A 509 -6.69 -18.57 -1.56
CA THR A 509 -6.65 -19.25 -0.26
C THR A 509 -5.40 -18.80 0.49
N VAL A 510 -5.61 -18.13 1.63
CA VAL A 510 -4.56 -17.78 2.59
C VAL A 510 -4.53 -18.84 3.69
N SER A 511 -3.36 -19.40 4.01
CA SER A 511 -3.19 -20.41 5.08
C SER A 511 -2.09 -20.00 6.05
N TRP A 512 -2.16 -20.49 7.29
CA TRP A 512 -1.23 -20.14 8.37
C TRP A 512 -1.19 -21.20 9.47
N THR A 513 -0.15 -21.13 10.30
CA THR A 513 -0.07 -21.80 11.60
C THR A 513 -0.31 -20.79 12.73
N ALA A 514 -1.10 -21.17 13.73
CA ALA A 514 -1.29 -20.34 14.92
C ALA A 514 0.04 -20.09 15.66
N GLY A 515 0.23 -18.86 16.15
CA GLY A 515 1.38 -18.51 16.97
C GLY A 515 1.43 -19.28 18.30
N PRO A 516 2.60 -19.39 18.95
CA PRO A 516 2.72 -20.04 20.25
C PRO A 516 1.83 -19.35 21.29
N SER A 517 1.21 -20.11 22.18
CA SER A 517 0.28 -19.58 23.18
C SER A 517 0.50 -20.16 24.56
N SER A 518 0.11 -19.44 25.60
CA SER A 518 0.10 -19.89 27.00
C SER A 518 -1.27 -19.74 27.64
N THR A 519 -1.64 -20.67 28.51
CA THR A 519 -2.84 -20.58 29.34
C THR A 519 -2.50 -19.88 30.66
N GLY A 520 -3.27 -18.86 31.07
CA GLY A 520 -3.02 -18.14 32.33
C GLY A 520 -3.03 -16.62 32.23
N GLY A 521 -3.28 -16.09 31.03
CA GLY A 521 -3.31 -14.65 30.77
C GLY A 521 -1.93 -14.04 30.94
N PHE A 522 -1.80 -12.99 31.74
CA PHE A 522 -0.51 -12.32 31.97
C PHE A 522 0.55 -13.20 32.64
N ASN A 523 0.21 -14.36 33.22
CA ASN A 523 1.21 -15.26 33.83
C ASN A 523 1.94 -16.17 32.82
N GLY A 524 1.68 -16.02 31.52
CA GLY A 524 2.26 -16.87 30.47
C GLY A 524 3.32 -16.13 29.67
N ALA A 525 4.41 -16.83 29.32
CA ALA A 525 5.48 -16.27 28.48
C ALA A 525 5.07 -16.00 27.02
N HIS A 526 3.87 -16.46 26.62
CA HIS A 526 3.27 -16.22 25.32
C HIS A 526 1.82 -15.75 25.48
N GLY A 527 1.23 -15.31 24.36
CA GLY A 527 -0.14 -14.83 24.34
C GLY A 527 -1.18 -15.86 24.71
N SER A 528 -2.31 -15.37 25.21
CA SER A 528 -3.48 -16.22 25.39
C SER A 528 -3.90 -16.80 24.04
N PRO A 529 -4.45 -18.04 24.00
CA PRO A 529 -4.81 -18.67 22.73
C PRO A 529 -5.74 -17.81 21.88
N ALA A 530 -5.57 -17.91 20.56
CA ALA A 530 -6.46 -17.28 19.59
C ALA A 530 -7.87 -17.88 19.69
N SER A 531 -8.89 -17.04 19.51
CA SER A 531 -10.29 -17.46 19.37
C SER A 531 -10.77 -17.41 17.91
N GLY A 532 -10.02 -16.73 17.05
CA GLY A 532 -10.21 -16.62 15.61
C GLY A 532 -9.05 -15.85 14.99
N PHE A 533 -9.15 -15.59 13.69
CA PHE A 533 -8.12 -14.90 12.90
C PHE A 533 -8.78 -13.88 11.99
N ARG A 534 -8.04 -12.86 11.58
CA ARG A 534 -8.45 -11.91 10.56
C ARG A 534 -7.41 -11.86 9.45
N VAL A 535 -7.87 -12.04 8.22
CA VAL A 535 -7.04 -11.95 7.02
C VAL A 535 -7.29 -10.60 6.37
N TYR A 536 -6.25 -9.78 6.31
CA TYR A 536 -6.26 -8.49 5.65
C TYR A 536 -5.80 -8.64 4.21
N ALA A 537 -6.39 -7.86 3.31
CA ALA A 537 -6.02 -7.79 1.90
C ALA A 537 -5.59 -6.37 1.51
N SER A 538 -4.77 -6.26 0.45
CA SER A 538 -4.19 -5.01 -0.03
C SER A 538 -3.87 -5.09 -1.53
N VAL A 539 -3.86 -3.95 -2.21
CA VAL A 539 -3.43 -3.79 -3.62
C VAL A 539 -2.03 -3.19 -3.76
N ASP A 540 -1.47 -2.60 -2.71
CA ASP A 540 -0.14 -1.99 -2.73
C ASP A 540 0.89 -2.76 -1.89
N GLY A 541 0.42 -3.63 -0.98
CA GLY A 541 1.23 -4.42 -0.05
C GLY A 541 1.55 -3.71 1.27
N TYR A 542 1.14 -2.45 1.43
CA TYR A 542 1.53 -1.59 2.55
C TYR A 542 0.33 -1.07 3.34
N GLY A 543 -0.68 -0.55 2.65
CA GLY A 543 -1.99 -0.21 3.21
C GLY A 543 -2.94 -1.39 3.09
N PHE A 544 -3.57 -1.79 4.20
CA PHE A 544 -4.47 -2.95 4.24
C PHE A 544 -5.91 -2.55 4.57
N ASP A 545 -6.84 -3.34 4.05
CA ASP A 545 -8.28 -3.19 4.21
C ASP A 545 -8.77 -3.48 5.65
N GLY A 546 -10.10 -3.53 5.86
CA GLY A 546 -10.69 -3.86 7.15
C GLY A 546 -10.58 -5.34 7.56
N GLY A 547 -10.11 -6.19 6.64
CA GLY A 547 -9.91 -7.61 6.81
C GLY A 547 -11.17 -8.43 7.01
N THR A 548 -11.08 -9.71 6.66
CA THR A 548 -12.15 -10.70 6.87
C THR A 548 -11.85 -11.56 8.09
N TYR A 549 -12.75 -11.53 9.07
CA TYR A 549 -12.65 -12.34 10.28
C TYR A 549 -13.16 -13.77 10.08
N VAL A 550 -12.44 -14.75 10.62
CA VAL A 550 -12.83 -16.15 10.69
C VAL A 550 -12.74 -16.65 12.14
N ALA A 551 -13.86 -17.16 12.65
CA ALA A 551 -13.96 -17.66 14.02
C ALA A 551 -13.35 -19.07 14.16
N GLY A 552 -12.71 -19.33 15.30
CA GLY A 552 -12.15 -20.62 15.69
C GLY A 552 -10.62 -20.60 15.76
N GLY A 553 -10.06 -20.81 16.96
CA GLY A 553 -8.62 -20.82 17.18
C GLY A 553 -7.86 -22.00 16.52
N SER A 554 -8.57 -23.00 16.01
CA SER A 554 -8.00 -24.11 15.23
C SER A 554 -8.11 -23.92 13.72
N VAL A 555 -8.70 -22.83 13.25
CA VAL A 555 -8.75 -22.50 11.82
C VAL A 555 -7.34 -22.12 11.36
N SER A 556 -6.94 -22.66 10.21
CA SER A 556 -5.60 -22.48 9.64
C SER A 556 -5.62 -22.01 8.19
N SER A 557 -6.80 -21.67 7.65
CA SER A 557 -6.94 -21.13 6.30
C SER A 557 -8.27 -20.40 6.10
N LEU A 558 -8.28 -19.48 5.13
CA LEU A 558 -9.47 -18.78 4.63
C LEU A 558 -9.33 -18.62 3.12
N THR A 559 -10.39 -18.91 2.37
CA THR A 559 -10.47 -18.55 0.95
C THR A 559 -11.28 -17.26 0.83
N LEU A 560 -10.66 -16.28 0.19
CA LEU A 560 -11.23 -14.98 -0.15
C LEU A 560 -11.58 -14.99 -1.64
N ASP A 561 -12.67 -14.34 -2.02
CA ASP A 561 -13.22 -14.33 -3.38
C ASP A 561 -13.50 -12.91 -3.88
N GLY A 562 -13.94 -12.81 -5.14
CA GLY A 562 -14.32 -11.55 -5.76
C GLY A 562 -13.15 -10.66 -6.13
N PHE A 563 -11.93 -11.18 -6.27
CA PHE A 563 -10.77 -10.41 -6.69
C PHE A 563 -10.64 -10.28 -8.22
N ASP A 564 -10.03 -9.18 -8.68
CA ASP A 564 -9.69 -8.99 -10.09
C ASP A 564 -8.48 -9.87 -10.49
N ALA A 565 -8.73 -10.85 -11.36
CA ALA A 565 -7.75 -11.84 -11.82
C ALA A 565 -6.53 -11.23 -12.55
N SER A 566 -6.61 -9.97 -12.97
CA SER A 566 -5.54 -9.30 -13.70
C SER A 566 -4.53 -8.58 -12.80
N ARG A 567 -4.82 -8.41 -11.50
CA ARG A 567 -3.98 -7.61 -10.59
C ARG A 567 -3.44 -8.40 -9.39
N PRO A 568 -2.21 -8.11 -8.93
CA PRO A 568 -1.68 -8.64 -7.67
C PRO A 568 -2.51 -8.22 -6.46
N TYR A 569 -2.66 -9.14 -5.51
CA TYR A 569 -3.16 -8.85 -4.16
C TYR A 569 -2.16 -9.31 -3.10
N TYR A 570 -2.18 -8.65 -1.96
CA TYR A 570 -1.27 -8.87 -0.84
C TYR A 570 -2.06 -9.15 0.44
N PHE A 571 -1.56 -10.06 1.26
CA PHE A 571 -2.27 -10.61 2.40
C PHE A 571 -1.40 -10.68 3.64
N LYS A 572 -1.99 -10.39 4.80
CA LYS A 572 -1.39 -10.66 6.11
C LYS A 572 -2.45 -11.17 7.08
N VAL A 573 -2.04 -11.95 8.07
CA VAL A 573 -2.95 -12.57 9.05
C VAL A 573 -2.64 -12.05 10.44
N VAL A 574 -3.67 -11.72 11.21
CA VAL A 574 -3.58 -11.51 12.67
C VAL A 574 -4.42 -12.55 13.39
N ALA A 575 -4.00 -12.90 14.60
CA ALA A 575 -4.79 -13.70 15.54
C ALA A 575 -5.60 -12.78 16.46
N GLU A 576 -6.83 -13.17 16.80
CA GLU A 576 -7.72 -12.38 17.66
C GLU A 576 -8.26 -13.19 18.84
N ASN A 577 -8.33 -12.56 20.01
CA ASN A 577 -9.09 -13.04 21.16
C ASN A 577 -9.66 -11.86 21.96
N ALA A 578 -10.32 -12.15 23.09
CA ALA A 578 -10.88 -11.10 23.95
C ALA A 578 -9.84 -10.13 24.56
N GLY A 579 -8.54 -10.45 24.47
CA GLY A 579 -7.44 -9.58 24.84
C GLY A 579 -7.11 -8.53 23.79
N GLY A 580 -7.39 -8.80 22.51
CA GLY A 580 -7.07 -7.91 21.39
C GLY A 580 -6.58 -8.66 20.16
N GLN A 581 -5.91 -7.92 19.27
CA GLN A 581 -5.28 -8.45 18.06
C GLN A 581 -3.77 -8.65 18.25
N SER A 582 -3.21 -9.73 17.71
CA SER A 582 -1.75 -9.93 17.68
C SER A 582 -1.07 -8.92 16.74
N LEU A 583 0.27 -8.89 16.75
CA LEU A 583 1.05 -8.43 15.60
C LEU A 583 0.66 -9.23 14.34
N ALA A 584 0.91 -8.68 13.16
CA ALA A 584 0.66 -9.35 11.90
C ALA A 584 1.75 -10.38 11.55
N SER A 585 1.38 -11.37 10.74
CA SER A 585 2.33 -12.18 10.00
C SER A 585 3.15 -11.35 9.00
N GLU A 586 4.13 -11.98 8.36
CA GLU A 586 4.69 -11.50 7.10
C GLU A 586 3.62 -11.32 6.00
N VAL A 587 3.95 -10.53 4.99
CA VAL A 587 3.07 -10.26 3.84
C VAL A 587 3.31 -11.31 2.75
N MET A 588 2.22 -11.95 2.34
CA MET A 588 2.17 -12.88 1.22
C MET A 588 1.42 -12.26 0.05
N THR A 589 1.58 -12.78 -1.16
CA THR A 589 0.99 -12.25 -2.37
C THR A 589 0.54 -13.35 -3.31
N ALA A 590 -0.51 -13.07 -4.08
CA ALA A 590 -0.96 -13.93 -5.17
C ALA A 590 -1.55 -13.10 -6.30
N LEU A 591 -1.47 -13.62 -7.52
CA LEU A 591 -2.33 -13.20 -8.64
C LEU A 591 -3.56 -14.12 -8.64
N PRO A 592 -4.79 -13.61 -8.50
CA PRO A 592 -6.00 -14.43 -8.43
C PRO A 592 -6.45 -14.91 -9.82
N ALA A 593 -5.51 -15.38 -10.64
CA ALA A 593 -5.77 -15.84 -12.00
C ALA A 593 -6.33 -17.27 -12.05
N GLY A 594 -6.10 -18.07 -11.00
CA GLY A 594 -6.31 -19.52 -11.02
C GLY A 594 -5.50 -20.23 -12.10
N GLY A 595 -5.83 -21.49 -12.38
CA GLY A 595 -5.22 -22.23 -13.49
C GLY A 595 -3.87 -22.87 -13.14
N THR A 596 -2.97 -22.93 -14.13
CA THR A 596 -1.67 -23.60 -14.00
C THR A 596 -0.71 -22.74 -13.20
N GLN A 597 -0.24 -23.26 -12.08
CA GLN A 597 0.72 -22.61 -11.20
C GLN A 597 2.07 -22.42 -11.91
N GLN A 598 2.43 -21.17 -12.23
CA GLN A 598 3.64 -20.85 -13.00
C GLN A 598 4.82 -20.48 -12.09
N LEU A 599 4.61 -19.54 -11.17
CA LEU A 599 5.68 -18.99 -10.33
C LEU A 599 5.30 -19.01 -8.85
N LEU A 600 6.22 -19.49 -8.02
CA LEU A 600 6.14 -19.38 -6.56
C LEU A 600 7.18 -18.40 -6.03
N ILE A 601 6.76 -17.43 -5.22
CA ILE A 601 7.67 -16.63 -4.40
C ILE A 601 7.80 -17.29 -3.03
N VAL A 602 9.01 -17.70 -2.66
CA VAL A 602 9.32 -18.21 -1.31
C VAL A 602 10.04 -17.10 -0.54
N ASN A 603 9.42 -16.62 0.53
CA ASN A 603 10.11 -15.77 1.50
C ASN A 603 10.81 -16.67 2.51
N GLY A 604 12.15 -16.69 2.48
CA GLY A 604 12.97 -17.38 3.47
C GLY A 604 13.94 -16.43 4.16
N TYR A 605 13.55 -15.16 4.32
CA TYR A 605 14.31 -14.16 5.06
C TYR A 605 13.68 -13.91 6.44
N ASP A 606 14.17 -14.64 7.43
CA ASP A 606 13.69 -14.69 8.81
C ASP A 606 14.58 -13.92 9.78
N ARG A 607 15.86 -13.74 9.42
CA ARG A 607 16.86 -13.08 10.26
C ARG A 607 16.36 -11.72 10.70
N LEU A 608 16.36 -11.56 12.01
CA LEU A 608 15.89 -10.40 12.75
C LEU A 608 16.71 -10.34 14.05
N ASP A 609 17.84 -9.64 14.00
CA ASP A 609 18.81 -9.60 15.10
C ASP A 609 19.63 -8.30 15.14
N ARG A 610 20.33 -8.05 16.25
CA ARG A 610 21.04 -6.77 16.49
C ARG A 610 22.16 -6.46 15.50
N SER A 611 22.74 -7.46 14.84
CA SER A 611 23.83 -7.27 13.86
C SER A 611 23.35 -6.54 12.59
N GLN A 612 22.05 -6.57 12.33
CA GLN A 612 21.40 -5.88 11.21
C GLN A 612 20.91 -4.48 11.57
N ASN A 613 21.04 -4.07 12.83
CA ASN A 613 20.60 -2.75 13.26
C ASN A 613 21.27 -1.63 12.46
N PHE A 614 20.49 -0.58 12.25
CA PHE A 614 20.98 0.63 11.61
C PHE A 614 22.01 1.33 12.50
N LYS A 615 23.11 1.79 11.91
CA LYS A 615 24.25 2.37 12.63
C LYS A 615 24.44 3.84 12.25
N LEU A 616 24.39 4.73 13.24
CA LEU A 616 24.62 6.17 13.05
C LEU A 616 25.88 6.66 13.76
N PRO A 617 26.69 7.53 13.14
CA PRO A 617 27.76 8.22 13.85
C PRO A 617 27.23 9.05 15.02
N PHE A 618 27.86 8.94 16.19
CA PHE A 618 27.48 9.72 17.37
C PHE A 618 28.44 10.90 17.61
N LEU A 619 27.92 12.13 17.66
CA LEU A 619 28.64 13.38 18.00
C LEU A 619 30.00 13.57 17.32
N SER A 620 30.10 13.34 16.01
CA SER A 620 31.34 13.44 15.20
C SER A 620 32.50 12.51 15.62
N SER A 621 32.21 11.51 16.45
CA SER A 621 33.17 10.46 16.79
C SER A 621 33.21 9.37 15.72
N THR A 622 34.29 8.58 15.67
CA THR A 622 34.34 7.34 14.87
C THR A 622 33.46 6.22 15.44
N ALA A 623 32.83 6.44 16.61
CA ALA A 623 31.93 5.47 17.23
C ALA A 623 30.50 5.66 16.69
N THR A 624 29.85 4.55 16.40
CA THR A 624 28.45 4.50 15.98
C THR A 624 27.54 4.10 17.14
N THR A 625 26.29 4.53 17.09
CA THR A 625 25.20 4.00 17.91
C THR A 625 24.30 3.12 17.03
N GLU A 626 23.82 2.03 17.58
CA GLU A 626 22.85 1.14 16.95
C GLU A 626 21.43 1.55 17.33
N HIS A 627 20.55 1.63 16.33
CA HIS A 627 19.12 1.84 16.51
C HIS A 627 18.36 0.58 16.14
N VAL A 628 17.35 0.24 16.94
CA VAL A 628 16.54 -0.96 16.71
C VAL A 628 15.23 -0.53 16.05
N TRP A 629 15.29 -0.36 14.74
CA TRP A 629 14.12 -0.08 13.93
C TRP A 629 13.78 -1.31 13.11
N THR A 630 12.72 -2.03 13.50
CA THR A 630 12.36 -3.33 12.91
C THR A 630 12.22 -3.29 11.42
N ARG A 631 11.53 -2.29 10.85
CA ARG A 631 11.37 -2.19 9.39
C ARG A 631 12.71 -2.04 8.65
N PHE A 632 13.74 -1.49 9.29
CA PHE A 632 15.10 -1.38 8.73
C PHE A 632 15.97 -2.60 9.01
N ASN A 633 15.54 -3.47 9.92
CA ASN A 633 16.19 -4.73 10.22
C ASN A 633 15.64 -5.80 9.27
N ASN A 634 14.32 -6.01 9.32
CA ASN A 634 13.53 -6.86 8.42
C ASN A 634 12.07 -6.37 8.40
N SER A 635 11.57 -5.89 7.26
CA SER A 635 10.21 -5.35 7.09
C SER A 635 9.14 -6.41 6.87
N ARG A 636 9.54 -7.65 6.53
CA ARG A 636 8.66 -8.82 6.30
C ARG A 636 7.61 -8.62 5.19
N ASP A 637 7.89 -7.74 4.24
CA ASP A 637 7.01 -7.41 3.11
C ASP A 637 7.70 -7.50 1.73
N TYR A 638 8.85 -8.19 1.64
CA TYR A 638 9.66 -8.26 0.42
C TYR A 638 8.99 -8.98 -0.76
N THR A 639 7.97 -9.81 -0.50
CA THR A 639 7.14 -10.42 -1.56
C THR A 639 6.43 -9.35 -2.40
N VAL A 640 6.16 -8.18 -1.81
CA VAL A 640 5.55 -7.02 -2.49
C VAL A 640 6.42 -6.55 -3.64
N GLN A 641 7.69 -6.24 -3.35
CA GLN A 641 8.63 -5.70 -4.34
C GLN A 641 8.95 -6.72 -5.45
N VAL A 642 9.01 -8.01 -5.11
CA VAL A 642 9.23 -9.08 -6.08
C VAL A 642 8.02 -9.23 -7.01
N HIS A 643 6.80 -9.31 -6.49
CA HIS A 643 5.62 -9.47 -7.33
C HIS A 643 5.33 -8.20 -8.15
N GLN A 644 5.56 -7.00 -7.60
CA GLN A 644 5.47 -5.77 -8.38
C GLN A 644 6.41 -5.80 -9.59
N ALA A 645 7.65 -6.25 -9.43
CA ALA A 645 8.60 -6.37 -10.53
C ALA A 645 8.18 -7.43 -11.56
N ILE A 646 7.63 -8.57 -11.12
CA ILE A 646 7.10 -9.61 -12.03
C ILE A 646 5.91 -9.07 -12.83
N HIS A 647 4.96 -8.43 -12.14
CA HIS A 647 3.74 -7.91 -12.76
C HIS A 647 4.05 -6.76 -13.75
N ALA A 648 4.97 -5.86 -13.39
CA ALA A 648 5.42 -4.78 -14.27
C ALA A 648 6.17 -5.31 -15.50
N ALA A 649 6.96 -6.38 -15.35
CA ALA A 649 7.69 -7.01 -16.45
C ALA A 649 6.75 -7.77 -17.41
N ARG A 650 5.88 -8.62 -16.86
CA ARG A 650 5.03 -9.56 -17.60
C ARG A 650 3.68 -9.72 -16.90
N PRO A 651 2.72 -8.80 -17.13
CA PRO A 651 1.42 -8.86 -16.47
C PRO A 651 0.67 -10.14 -16.85
N GLY A 652 0.05 -10.79 -15.86
CA GLY A 652 -0.71 -12.02 -16.04
C GLY A 652 0.03 -13.32 -15.76
N ILE A 653 1.33 -13.30 -15.42
CA ILE A 653 2.01 -14.50 -14.88
C ILE A 653 1.32 -14.92 -13.57
N HIS A 654 0.90 -16.18 -13.48
CA HIS A 654 0.33 -16.71 -12.24
C HIS A 654 1.41 -16.79 -11.16
N VAL A 655 1.27 -15.97 -10.13
CA VAL A 655 2.12 -15.93 -8.94
C VAL A 655 1.34 -16.41 -7.72
N ASP A 656 1.93 -17.34 -6.97
CA ASP A 656 1.57 -17.67 -5.59
C ASP A 656 2.76 -17.32 -4.67
N SER A 657 2.54 -17.24 -3.35
CA SER A 657 3.66 -17.06 -2.41
C SER A 657 3.52 -17.86 -1.11
N THR A 658 4.65 -18.08 -0.46
CA THR A 658 4.75 -18.89 0.76
C THR A 658 5.94 -18.47 1.62
N SER A 659 5.85 -18.71 2.93
CA SER A 659 7.04 -18.82 3.77
C SER A 659 7.82 -20.09 3.40
N ASN A 660 9.12 -20.10 3.69
CA ASN A 660 9.98 -21.26 3.53
C ASN A 660 9.61 -22.42 4.47
N GLU A 661 9.13 -22.17 5.69
CA GLU A 661 8.68 -23.25 6.59
C GLU A 661 7.49 -24.02 6.03
N ALA A 662 6.60 -23.37 5.29
CA ALA A 662 5.51 -24.06 4.61
C ALA A 662 6.02 -24.99 3.48
N VAL A 663 7.20 -24.71 2.90
CA VAL A 663 7.90 -25.63 1.98
C VAL A 663 8.53 -26.78 2.77
N ILE A 664 9.26 -26.50 3.85
CA ILE A 664 9.89 -27.51 4.73
C ILE A 664 8.85 -28.50 5.27
N ASN A 665 7.69 -28.00 5.71
CA ASN A 665 6.61 -28.80 6.28
C ASN A 665 5.78 -29.55 5.22
N GLY A 666 6.03 -29.33 3.93
CA GLY A 666 5.32 -29.97 2.82
C GLY A 666 3.90 -29.44 2.57
N THR A 667 3.55 -28.28 3.14
CA THR A 667 2.30 -27.56 2.85
C THR A 667 2.31 -27.08 1.40
N ILE A 668 3.46 -26.60 0.92
CA ILE A 668 3.70 -26.23 -0.48
C ILE A 668 4.72 -27.18 -1.10
N ASN A 669 4.39 -27.69 -2.28
CA ASN A 669 5.29 -28.53 -3.06
C ASN A 669 5.87 -27.75 -4.24
N LEU A 670 7.19 -27.56 -4.28
CA LEU A 670 7.88 -26.84 -5.35
C LEU A 670 7.62 -27.44 -6.73
N ALA A 671 7.41 -28.77 -6.83
CA ALA A 671 7.19 -29.46 -8.10
C ALA A 671 5.85 -29.11 -8.79
N ASN A 672 4.98 -28.34 -8.13
CA ASN A 672 3.75 -27.85 -8.74
C ASN A 672 3.97 -26.59 -9.60
N TYR A 673 5.13 -25.94 -9.49
CA TYR A 673 5.42 -24.68 -10.15
C TYR A 673 6.49 -24.86 -11.24
N ASP A 674 6.43 -24.05 -12.30
CA ASP A 674 7.47 -24.04 -13.34
C ASP A 674 8.74 -23.32 -12.85
N SER A 675 8.56 -22.26 -12.05
CA SER A 675 9.64 -21.41 -11.55
C SER A 675 9.45 -21.03 -10.09
N VAL A 676 10.57 -20.83 -9.38
CA VAL A 676 10.60 -20.37 -7.99
C VAL A 676 11.51 -19.14 -7.89
N VAL A 677 11.05 -18.11 -7.20
CA VAL A 677 11.87 -17.01 -6.71
C VAL A 677 12.05 -17.20 -5.20
N TRP A 678 13.28 -17.42 -4.76
CA TRP A 678 13.60 -17.64 -3.35
C TRP A 678 14.36 -16.42 -2.80
N ILE A 679 13.70 -15.71 -1.88
CA ILE A 679 14.23 -14.51 -1.22
C ILE A 679 14.92 -14.95 0.07
N LEU A 680 16.20 -14.63 0.21
CA LEU A 680 16.99 -14.90 1.41
C LEU A 680 17.45 -13.62 2.11
N GLY A 681 17.19 -12.44 1.52
CA GLY A 681 17.60 -11.18 2.11
C GLY A 681 19.05 -11.19 2.60
N ARG A 682 19.24 -11.05 3.91
CA ARG A 682 20.54 -11.13 4.59
C ARG A 682 20.68 -12.36 5.49
N GLU A 683 20.00 -13.45 5.16
CA GLU A 683 20.20 -14.75 5.81
C GLU A 683 21.68 -15.10 5.89
N SER A 684 22.09 -15.70 6.99
CA SER A 684 23.49 -16.09 7.22
C SER A 684 23.55 -17.22 8.25
N THR A 685 24.74 -17.55 8.75
CA THR A 685 25.03 -18.72 9.58
C THR A 685 24.21 -18.85 10.87
N ALA A 686 23.64 -17.76 11.40
CA ALA A 686 22.86 -17.82 12.65
C ALA A 686 21.46 -18.38 12.45
N ASP A 687 20.86 -18.16 11.28
CA ASP A 687 19.48 -18.48 10.95
C ASP A 687 19.39 -19.54 9.82
N ASP A 688 20.56 -20.10 9.43
CA ASP A 688 20.80 -21.11 8.39
C ASP A 688 20.31 -20.70 6.99
N THR A 689 21.24 -20.25 6.12
CA THR A 689 20.90 -19.97 4.71
C THR A 689 20.62 -21.27 3.96
N LEU A 690 19.34 -21.57 3.72
CA LEU A 690 18.89 -22.87 3.21
C LEU A 690 19.37 -24.03 4.10
N ASP A 691 18.49 -24.49 5.00
CA ASP A 691 18.72 -25.68 5.81
C ASP A 691 18.89 -26.95 4.96
N SER A 692 19.30 -28.05 5.59
CA SER A 692 19.53 -29.30 4.86
C SER A 692 18.29 -29.86 4.14
N THR A 693 17.09 -29.54 4.62
CA THR A 693 15.81 -29.93 4.02
C THR A 693 15.54 -29.10 2.78
N GLU A 694 15.69 -27.78 2.87
CA GLU A 694 15.52 -26.84 1.76
C GLU A 694 16.54 -27.11 0.66
N GLN A 695 17.81 -27.33 1.00
CA GLN A 695 18.85 -27.74 0.04
C GLN A 695 18.43 -29.01 -0.74
N THR A 696 17.80 -29.96 -0.05
CA THR A 696 17.30 -31.20 -0.68
C THR A 696 16.12 -30.90 -1.62
N LEU A 697 15.14 -30.12 -1.18
CA LEU A 697 13.95 -29.79 -1.95
C LEU A 697 14.27 -28.93 -3.17
N VAL A 698 15.12 -27.91 -3.02
CA VAL A 698 15.61 -27.06 -4.12
C VAL A 698 16.41 -27.90 -5.13
N GLY A 699 17.26 -28.81 -4.63
CA GLY A 699 18.01 -29.73 -5.50
C GLY A 699 17.11 -30.64 -6.32
N GLN A 700 16.03 -31.17 -5.72
CA GLN A 700 15.03 -31.99 -6.40
C GLN A 700 14.22 -31.18 -7.42
N PHE A 701 13.83 -29.96 -7.08
CA PHE A 701 13.10 -29.06 -7.97
C PHE A 701 13.89 -28.74 -9.25
N LEU A 702 15.15 -28.32 -9.10
CA LEU A 702 16.04 -28.07 -10.24
C LEU A 702 16.27 -29.34 -11.08
N ALA A 703 16.47 -30.49 -10.44
CA ALA A 703 16.62 -31.78 -11.12
C ALA A 703 15.31 -32.30 -11.75
N GLY A 704 14.17 -31.73 -11.38
CA GLY A 704 12.87 -31.98 -12.00
C GLY A 704 12.60 -31.11 -13.24
N GLY A 705 13.48 -30.15 -13.53
CA GLY A 705 13.32 -29.20 -14.64
C GLY A 705 12.79 -27.82 -14.24
N GLY A 706 12.49 -27.59 -12.97
CA GLY A 706 12.00 -26.29 -12.48
C GLY A 706 13.08 -25.23 -12.46
N ASN A 707 12.73 -23.97 -12.74
CA ASN A 707 13.67 -22.85 -12.80
C ASN A 707 13.77 -22.10 -11.47
N LEU A 708 14.98 -21.69 -11.06
CA LEU A 708 15.19 -21.01 -9.79
C LEU A 708 15.87 -19.65 -9.95
N LEU A 709 15.24 -18.60 -9.44
CA LEU A 709 15.93 -17.37 -9.03
C LEU A 709 16.15 -17.44 -7.52
N ILE A 710 17.38 -17.29 -7.05
CA ILE A 710 17.70 -17.24 -5.63
C ILE A 710 18.56 -16.02 -5.33
N THR A 711 18.15 -15.21 -4.35
CA THR A 711 18.76 -13.90 -4.11
C THR A 711 18.95 -13.60 -2.64
N GLY A 712 20.13 -13.11 -2.27
CA GLY A 712 20.47 -12.73 -0.91
C GLY A 712 21.96 -12.40 -0.79
N SER A 713 22.32 -11.67 0.26
CA SER A 713 23.71 -11.50 0.68
C SER A 713 24.07 -12.57 1.72
N GLU A 714 25.32 -13.01 1.75
CA GLU A 714 25.85 -14.06 2.64
C GLU A 714 25.46 -15.53 2.30
N ILE A 715 24.78 -15.80 1.19
CA ILE A 715 24.51 -17.17 0.71
C ILE A 715 25.82 -17.96 0.52
N GLY A 716 26.83 -17.34 -0.10
CA GLY A 716 28.14 -17.93 -0.34
C GLY A 716 28.98 -18.00 0.93
N TRP A 717 28.90 -16.98 1.79
CA TRP A 717 29.52 -16.99 3.11
C TRP A 717 29.07 -18.20 3.93
N ASP A 718 27.77 -18.39 4.08
CA ASP A 718 27.24 -19.47 4.92
C ASP A 718 27.43 -20.84 4.27
N LEU A 719 26.91 -21.02 3.06
CA LEU A 719 26.89 -22.34 2.42
C LEU A 719 28.29 -22.82 2.03
N ASP A 720 29.12 -21.96 1.40
CA ASP A 720 30.45 -22.35 0.94
C ASP A 720 31.54 -22.04 1.97
N ALA A 721 31.66 -20.80 2.48
CA ALA A 721 32.78 -20.43 3.36
C ALA A 721 32.72 -21.15 4.72
N GLN A 722 31.55 -21.12 5.40
CA GLN A 722 31.31 -21.85 6.65
C GLN A 722 31.03 -23.34 6.46
N ASN A 723 30.84 -23.77 5.20
CA ASN A 723 30.66 -25.18 4.81
C ASN A 723 29.36 -25.81 5.34
N ASN A 724 28.29 -25.01 5.49
CA ASN A 724 26.95 -25.50 5.85
C ASN A 724 26.17 -26.10 4.66
N GLY A 725 26.65 -25.91 3.43
CA GLY A 725 26.08 -26.56 2.24
C GLY A 725 27.00 -26.51 1.02
N ARG A 726 28.32 -26.55 1.21
CA ARG A 726 29.32 -26.29 0.16
C ARG A 726 29.12 -27.15 -1.09
N SER A 727 28.79 -28.42 -0.91
CA SER A 727 28.52 -29.33 -2.04
C SER A 727 27.27 -28.88 -2.82
N PHE A 728 26.21 -28.50 -2.12
CA PHE A 728 24.99 -27.98 -2.72
C PHE A 728 25.27 -26.65 -3.45
N PHE A 729 25.95 -25.70 -2.80
CA PHE A 729 26.31 -24.41 -3.40
C PHE A 729 27.13 -24.56 -4.69
N ARG A 730 28.15 -25.42 -4.67
CA ARG A 730 29.06 -25.60 -5.83
C ARG A 730 28.46 -26.43 -6.95
N ASN A 731 27.73 -27.49 -6.63
CA ASN A 731 27.26 -28.46 -7.62
C ASN A 731 25.83 -28.16 -8.10
N THR A 732 24.96 -27.70 -7.20
CA THR A 732 23.56 -27.37 -7.49
C THR A 732 23.43 -25.91 -7.90
N LEU A 733 23.86 -24.97 -7.05
CA LEU A 733 23.77 -23.52 -7.35
C LEU A 733 24.84 -23.02 -8.32
N GLY A 734 25.84 -23.86 -8.66
CA GLY A 734 26.79 -23.58 -9.71
C GLY A 734 27.68 -22.36 -9.46
N ALA A 735 27.99 -22.05 -8.19
CA ALA A 735 28.86 -20.94 -7.79
C ALA A 735 29.97 -21.40 -6.84
N SER A 736 31.01 -20.59 -6.66
CA SER A 736 31.97 -20.71 -5.56
C SER A 736 32.20 -19.36 -4.92
N TYR A 737 32.28 -19.34 -3.59
CA TYR A 737 32.49 -18.12 -2.82
C TYR A 737 33.91 -17.59 -3.03
N VAL A 738 34.05 -16.27 -3.18
CA VAL A 738 35.33 -15.58 -3.37
C VAL A 738 35.61 -14.63 -2.21
N ALA A 739 34.68 -13.75 -1.86
CA ALA A 739 34.83 -12.77 -0.80
C ALA A 739 33.48 -12.33 -0.24
N ASP A 740 33.51 -11.90 1.02
CA ASP A 740 32.34 -11.55 1.84
C ASP A 740 31.74 -10.19 1.48
N ASN A 741 32.53 -9.35 0.80
CA ASN A 741 32.13 -7.99 0.51
C ASN A 741 32.84 -7.44 -0.73
N ALA A 742 32.05 -7.00 -1.70
CA ALA A 742 32.54 -6.29 -2.88
C ALA A 742 33.06 -4.87 -2.59
N ASN A 743 32.75 -4.30 -1.43
CA ASN A 743 33.03 -2.92 -1.03
C ASN A 743 32.50 -1.88 -2.04
N THR A 744 31.36 -2.18 -2.64
CA THR A 744 30.63 -1.32 -3.57
C THR A 744 29.17 -1.75 -3.62
N TYR A 745 28.29 -0.80 -3.89
CA TYR A 745 26.85 -1.01 -4.05
C TYR A 745 26.41 -0.89 -5.52
N THR A 746 27.35 -0.71 -6.45
CA THR A 746 27.06 -0.55 -7.87
C THR A 746 27.22 -1.88 -8.60
N ILE A 747 26.21 -2.23 -9.39
CA ILE A 747 26.13 -3.45 -10.19
C ILE A 747 26.15 -3.09 -11.67
N ALA A 748 26.89 -3.85 -12.45
CA ALA A 748 27.00 -3.74 -13.90
C ALA A 748 26.69 -5.08 -14.58
N ALA A 749 26.17 -5.04 -15.80
CA ALA A 749 25.92 -6.24 -16.58
C ALA A 749 27.22 -6.94 -17.02
N ALA A 750 27.30 -8.27 -16.90
CA ALA A 750 28.37 -9.04 -17.52
C ALA A 750 28.18 -9.10 -19.05
N SER A 751 29.28 -9.17 -19.81
CA SER A 751 29.19 -9.35 -21.27
C SER A 751 28.68 -10.75 -21.63
N ASN A 752 27.77 -10.84 -22.61
CA ASN A 752 27.14 -12.10 -23.06
C ASN A 752 26.33 -12.83 -21.97
N SER A 753 25.80 -12.10 -20.99
CA SER A 753 24.84 -12.61 -20.01
C SER A 753 23.39 -12.31 -20.42
N ILE A 754 22.42 -12.82 -19.65
CA ILE A 754 21.00 -12.47 -19.79
C ILE A 754 20.72 -10.99 -19.50
N PHE A 755 21.64 -10.30 -18.83
CA PHE A 755 21.51 -8.87 -18.52
C PHE A 755 22.30 -7.98 -19.48
N ALA A 756 22.85 -8.53 -20.57
CA ALA A 756 23.66 -7.78 -21.51
C ALA A 756 22.87 -6.60 -22.10
N GLY A 757 23.37 -5.38 -21.88
CA GLY A 757 22.72 -4.14 -22.34
C GLY A 757 21.94 -3.40 -21.26
N LEU A 758 21.78 -3.98 -20.07
CA LEU A 758 21.23 -3.27 -18.90
C LEU A 758 22.19 -2.16 -18.44
N ALA A 759 21.64 -1.02 -18.03
CA ALA A 759 22.42 0.04 -17.41
C ALA A 759 22.94 -0.37 -16.02
N ASP A 760 24.05 0.24 -15.59
CA ASP A 760 24.53 0.09 -14.23
C ASP A 760 23.47 0.59 -13.23
N PHE A 761 23.30 -0.13 -12.12
CA PHE A 761 22.31 0.19 -11.09
C PHE A 761 22.91 0.04 -9.69
N ASN A 762 22.22 0.57 -8.68
CA ASN A 762 22.66 0.47 -7.30
C ASN A 762 21.73 -0.43 -6.47
N ILE A 763 22.35 -1.13 -5.52
CA ILE A 763 21.67 -1.78 -4.40
C ILE A 763 21.74 -0.88 -3.16
N SER A 764 20.86 -1.10 -2.19
CA SER A 764 20.78 -0.28 -0.98
C SER A 764 22.07 -0.30 -0.16
N ASP A 765 22.58 0.89 0.17
CA ASP A 765 23.68 1.12 1.11
C ASP A 765 23.19 1.62 2.48
N GLY A 766 21.86 1.61 2.67
CA GLY A 766 21.19 2.18 3.85
C GLY A 766 21.40 3.69 4.03
N SER A 767 22.01 4.41 3.09
CA SER A 767 22.29 5.84 3.23
C SER A 767 21.08 6.72 2.90
N GLU A 768 20.16 6.22 2.09
CA GLU A 768 18.87 6.87 1.88
C GLU A 768 18.10 6.76 3.19
N PHE A 769 18.09 7.84 3.94
CA PHE A 769 17.30 7.99 5.15
C PHE A 769 16.03 8.74 4.76
N SER A 770 14.90 8.05 4.53
CA SER A 770 13.64 8.74 4.25
C SER A 770 12.42 7.84 4.40
N SER A 771 11.25 8.46 4.49
CA SER A 771 9.94 7.85 4.74
C SER A 771 9.41 6.85 3.70
N LEU A 772 10.18 6.47 2.68
CA LEU A 772 9.68 5.87 1.43
C LEU A 772 9.36 4.36 1.54
N ASP A 773 8.35 3.93 0.78
CA ASP A 773 7.84 2.54 0.66
C ASP A 773 8.91 1.53 0.16
N GLY A 774 9.92 2.03 -0.57
CA GLY A 774 10.96 1.21 -1.21
C GLY A 774 12.25 1.04 -0.39
N GLN A 775 12.25 1.46 0.88
CA GLN A 775 13.46 1.48 1.70
C GLN A 775 13.88 0.07 2.14
N THR A 776 14.95 -0.44 1.53
CA THR A 776 15.58 -1.71 1.90
C THR A 776 16.78 -1.47 2.82
N TYR A 777 17.03 -2.38 3.76
CA TYR A 777 18.17 -2.36 4.67
C TYR A 777 19.53 -2.21 3.94
N ASP A 778 20.58 -1.80 4.65
CA ASP A 778 21.95 -1.80 4.13
C ASP A 778 22.41 -3.23 3.80
N VAL A 779 22.81 -3.45 2.55
CA VAL A 779 23.44 -4.71 2.13
C VAL A 779 24.91 -4.68 2.54
N ALA A 780 25.19 -4.90 3.82
CA ALA A 780 26.52 -4.69 4.39
C ALA A 780 27.61 -5.64 3.82
N PHE A 781 27.23 -6.87 3.42
CA PHE A 781 28.14 -7.94 2.99
C PHE A 781 27.67 -8.61 1.69
N PRO A 782 27.68 -7.90 0.55
CA PRO A 782 27.31 -8.47 -0.73
C PRO A 782 28.39 -9.46 -1.19
N ASP A 783 28.01 -10.73 -1.36
CA ASP A 783 28.91 -11.84 -1.68
C ASP A 783 29.51 -11.66 -3.07
N VAL A 784 30.83 -11.83 -3.16
CA VAL A 784 31.57 -11.95 -4.41
C VAL A 784 31.69 -13.42 -4.77
N LEU A 785 31.26 -13.73 -5.99
CA LEU A 785 31.12 -15.10 -6.48
C LEU A 785 32.16 -15.42 -7.56
N SER A 786 32.23 -16.70 -7.92
CA SER A 786 32.85 -17.19 -9.14
C SER A 786 31.96 -18.25 -9.78
N PRO A 787 31.79 -18.26 -11.12
CA PRO A 787 30.96 -19.25 -11.79
C PRO A 787 31.55 -20.66 -11.67
N GLY A 788 30.71 -21.61 -11.29
CA GLY A 788 31.02 -23.04 -11.27
C GLY A 788 30.84 -23.71 -12.63
N THR A 789 30.87 -25.05 -12.64
CA THR A 789 30.78 -25.81 -13.90
C THR A 789 29.41 -25.62 -14.56
N GLY A 790 29.42 -25.15 -15.82
CA GLY A 790 28.21 -24.90 -16.61
C GLY A 790 27.51 -23.58 -16.31
N ALA A 791 28.00 -22.82 -15.33
CA ALA A 791 27.52 -21.46 -15.02
C ALA A 791 28.45 -20.41 -15.65
N GLN A 792 27.94 -19.20 -15.79
CA GLN A 792 28.71 -18.01 -16.20
C GLN A 792 28.32 -16.79 -15.36
N ALA A 793 29.17 -15.77 -15.36
CA ALA A 793 28.86 -14.51 -14.69
C ALA A 793 27.67 -13.82 -15.39
N ALA A 794 26.72 -13.34 -14.61
CA ALA A 794 25.52 -12.66 -15.09
C ALA A 794 25.59 -11.14 -14.82
N LEU A 795 25.98 -10.79 -13.60
CA LEU A 795 26.19 -9.42 -13.12
C LEU A 795 27.56 -9.32 -12.45
N MET A 796 28.12 -8.11 -12.42
CA MET A 796 29.42 -7.77 -11.87
C MET A 796 29.29 -6.63 -10.87
N TYR A 797 30.08 -6.63 -9.81
CA TYR A 797 30.27 -5.44 -8.99
C TYR A 797 31.18 -4.45 -9.73
N SER A 798 30.75 -3.19 -9.78
CA SER A 798 31.49 -2.08 -10.40
C SER A 798 32.06 -1.17 -9.31
N GLY A 799 33.35 -0.84 -9.42
CA GLY A 799 34.07 -0.16 -8.32
C GLY A 799 34.40 -1.10 -7.15
N GLY A 800 34.86 -0.53 -6.03
CA GLY A 800 35.28 -1.33 -4.87
C GLY A 800 36.35 -2.37 -5.20
N SER A 801 36.18 -3.59 -4.69
CA SER A 801 36.97 -4.78 -5.02
C SER A 801 36.57 -5.43 -6.36
N GLY A 802 35.43 -5.04 -6.93
CA GLY A 802 34.83 -5.67 -8.11
C GLY A 802 34.51 -7.16 -7.91
N GLY A 803 34.26 -7.86 -9.01
CA GLY A 803 34.02 -9.31 -9.02
C GLY A 803 32.61 -9.67 -9.50
N VAL A 804 32.26 -10.96 -9.45
CA VAL A 804 30.98 -11.45 -9.95
C VAL A 804 29.91 -11.26 -8.87
N ALA A 805 28.86 -10.52 -9.22
CA ALA A 805 27.71 -10.24 -8.33
C ALA A 805 26.57 -11.24 -8.51
N ALA A 806 26.46 -11.86 -9.69
CA ALA A 806 25.48 -12.90 -9.95
C ALA A 806 26.02 -13.93 -10.94
N VAL A 807 25.54 -15.17 -10.83
CA VAL A 807 25.79 -16.24 -11.79
C VAL A 807 24.49 -16.67 -12.47
N GLN A 808 24.58 -17.14 -13.71
CA GLN A 808 23.49 -17.79 -14.42
C GLN A 808 23.95 -19.17 -14.91
N LYS A 809 23.02 -20.11 -14.99
CA LYS A 809 23.24 -21.45 -15.51
C LYS A 809 22.02 -21.87 -16.33
N ALA A 810 22.21 -22.10 -17.63
CA ALA A 810 21.13 -22.51 -18.50
C ALA A 810 20.73 -23.97 -18.20
N GLY A 811 19.43 -24.24 -18.20
CA GLY A 811 18.90 -25.59 -18.06
C GLY A 811 19.34 -26.52 -19.18
N THR A 812 19.28 -27.82 -18.93
CA THR A 812 19.49 -28.89 -19.91
C THR A 812 18.31 -29.88 -19.85
N ALA A 813 18.27 -30.89 -20.71
CA ALA A 813 17.18 -31.87 -20.69
C ALA A 813 17.07 -32.56 -19.31
N GLY A 814 16.00 -32.27 -18.57
CA GLY A 814 15.79 -32.76 -17.21
C GLY A 814 16.48 -31.97 -16.10
N GLN A 815 16.96 -30.75 -16.36
CA GLN A 815 17.48 -29.85 -15.33
C GLN A 815 17.13 -28.39 -15.66
N GLY A 816 16.49 -27.69 -14.74
CA GLY A 816 16.02 -26.32 -14.95
C GLY A 816 17.12 -25.27 -14.97
N SER A 817 16.76 -24.06 -15.40
CA SER A 817 17.63 -22.89 -15.41
C SER A 817 17.77 -22.28 -14.01
N LEU A 818 18.91 -21.64 -13.76
CA LEU A 818 19.20 -21.01 -12.47
C LEU A 818 19.81 -19.62 -12.68
N VAL A 819 19.37 -18.67 -11.86
CA VAL A 819 20.04 -17.38 -11.64
C VAL A 819 20.23 -17.21 -10.14
N MET A 820 21.45 -16.89 -9.71
CA MET A 820 21.78 -16.65 -8.30
C MET A 820 22.46 -15.30 -8.14
N PHE A 821 21.92 -14.46 -7.26
CA PHE A 821 22.53 -13.18 -6.89
C PHE A 821 23.28 -13.33 -5.56
N GLY A 822 24.44 -12.69 -5.45
CA GLY A 822 25.18 -12.50 -4.19
C GLY A 822 24.71 -11.26 -3.41
N PHE A 823 23.54 -10.72 -3.78
CA PHE A 823 22.86 -9.63 -3.10
C PHE A 823 21.33 -9.86 -3.18
N PRO A 824 20.53 -9.24 -2.28
CA PRO A 824 19.07 -9.37 -2.29
C PRO A 824 18.43 -8.64 -3.47
N PHE A 825 17.47 -9.25 -4.17
CA PHE A 825 16.78 -8.60 -5.30
C PHE A 825 16.00 -7.35 -4.87
N GLU A 826 15.36 -7.42 -3.72
CA GLU A 826 14.59 -6.34 -3.11
C GLU A 826 15.44 -5.09 -2.80
N SER A 827 16.77 -5.23 -2.75
CA SER A 827 17.69 -4.13 -2.47
C SER A 827 17.99 -3.24 -3.68
N ILE A 828 17.56 -3.61 -4.90
CA ILE A 828 17.69 -2.78 -6.09
C ILE A 828 16.83 -1.52 -5.91
N VAL A 829 17.47 -0.36 -5.82
CA VAL A 829 16.84 0.89 -5.37
C VAL A 829 15.85 1.45 -6.40
N ASP A 830 16.19 1.35 -7.70
CA ASP A 830 15.37 1.88 -8.79
C ASP A 830 14.31 0.84 -9.21
N PRO A 831 13.00 1.11 -9.04
CA PRO A 831 11.94 0.16 -9.39
C PRO A 831 11.88 -0.19 -10.87
N SER A 832 12.27 0.73 -11.77
CA SER A 832 12.27 0.50 -13.22
C SER A 832 13.39 -0.48 -13.60
N LEU A 833 14.58 -0.31 -13.04
CA LEU A 833 15.70 -1.23 -13.24
C LEU A 833 15.44 -2.56 -12.56
N ARG A 834 14.80 -2.58 -11.38
CA ARG A 834 14.37 -3.80 -10.72
C ARG A 834 13.40 -4.62 -11.59
N SER A 835 12.44 -3.96 -12.23
CA SER A 835 11.50 -4.61 -13.17
C SER A 835 12.22 -5.13 -14.42
N ALA A 836 13.16 -4.36 -14.98
CA ALA A 836 13.97 -4.80 -16.11
C ALA A 836 14.89 -5.99 -15.78
N VAL A 837 15.46 -6.03 -14.57
CA VAL A 837 16.22 -7.20 -14.09
C VAL A 837 15.30 -8.42 -14.00
N MET A 838 14.10 -8.27 -13.43
CA MET A 838 13.15 -9.38 -13.35
C MET A 838 12.73 -9.87 -14.75
N ASP A 839 12.44 -8.98 -15.70
CA ASP A 839 12.05 -9.37 -17.05
C ASP A 839 13.12 -10.24 -17.75
N ASN A 840 14.40 -9.87 -17.65
CA ASN A 840 15.49 -10.67 -18.20
C ASN A 840 15.57 -12.07 -17.57
N VAL A 841 15.26 -12.20 -16.27
CA VAL A 841 15.20 -13.51 -15.59
C VAL A 841 14.00 -14.32 -16.09
N LEU A 842 12.82 -13.71 -16.19
CA LEU A 842 11.61 -14.36 -16.70
C LEU A 842 11.77 -14.80 -18.16
N GLU A 843 12.45 -14.01 -19.00
CA GLU A 843 12.81 -14.38 -20.37
C GLU A 843 13.71 -15.62 -20.39
N PHE A 844 14.75 -15.62 -19.55
CA PHE A 844 15.69 -16.73 -19.45
C PHE A 844 15.03 -18.03 -18.96
N PHE A 845 13.99 -17.93 -18.13
CA PHE A 845 13.18 -19.06 -17.70
C PHE A 845 12.11 -19.46 -18.71
N ASN A 846 12.00 -18.72 -19.82
CA ASN A 846 10.94 -18.89 -20.83
C ASN A 846 9.54 -18.82 -20.21
N LEU A 847 9.36 -17.96 -19.19
CA LEU A 847 8.10 -17.79 -18.48
C LEU A 847 7.31 -16.65 -19.13
N SER A 848 6.15 -16.97 -19.70
CA SER A 848 5.24 -16.00 -20.30
C SER A 848 3.87 -16.11 -19.62
N PRO A 849 3.08 -15.02 -19.57
CA PRO A 849 1.70 -15.10 -19.11
C PRO A 849 0.93 -16.20 -19.87
N PRO A 850 -0.03 -16.87 -19.24
CA PRO A 850 -0.96 -17.73 -19.95
C PRO A 850 -1.65 -16.90 -21.05
N ALA A 851 -1.91 -17.49 -22.22
CA ALA A 851 -2.65 -16.78 -23.26
C ALA A 851 -4.01 -16.34 -22.68
N LEU A 852 -4.25 -15.03 -22.60
CA LEU A 852 -5.54 -14.49 -22.15
C LEU A 852 -6.64 -15.01 -23.09
N ALA A 853 -7.75 -15.45 -22.52
CA ALA A 853 -8.95 -15.74 -23.31
C ALA A 853 -9.51 -14.39 -23.81
N GLU A 854 -9.15 -13.98 -25.03
CA GLU A 854 -9.71 -12.75 -25.61
C GLU A 854 -11.22 -12.92 -25.85
N SER A 855 -11.99 -11.89 -25.51
CA SER A 855 -13.42 -11.81 -25.78
C SER A 855 -13.72 -11.88 -27.28
N PRO A 856 -14.80 -12.56 -27.71
CA PRO A 856 -15.25 -12.50 -29.09
C PRO A 856 -15.60 -11.05 -29.49
N ARG A 857 -15.28 -10.67 -30.73
CA ARG A 857 -15.58 -9.36 -31.32
C ARG A 857 -16.25 -9.50 -32.67
N VAL A 858 -17.03 -8.50 -33.06
CA VAL A 858 -17.52 -8.33 -34.43
C VAL A 858 -16.45 -7.63 -35.24
N ILE A 859 -15.96 -8.28 -36.28
CA ILE A 859 -14.91 -7.76 -37.17
C ILE A 859 -15.44 -7.32 -38.54
N ASP A 860 -16.69 -7.68 -38.88
CA ASP A 860 -17.35 -7.19 -40.09
C ASP A 860 -18.88 -7.30 -40.00
N VAL A 861 -19.57 -6.39 -40.68
CA VAL A 861 -21.00 -6.49 -41.00
C VAL A 861 -21.14 -6.42 -42.51
N ILE A 862 -21.62 -7.49 -43.12
CA ILE A 862 -21.73 -7.62 -44.59
C ILE A 862 -23.19 -7.63 -44.99
N VAL A 863 -23.58 -6.84 -45.99
CA VAL A 863 -24.95 -6.83 -46.53
C VAL A 863 -25.01 -7.41 -47.94
N ALA A 864 -26.06 -8.16 -48.23
CA ALA A 864 -26.23 -8.83 -49.51
C ALA A 864 -27.71 -9.04 -49.88
N ALA A 865 -27.95 -9.44 -51.13
CA ALA A 865 -29.21 -10.01 -51.56
C ALA A 865 -29.03 -11.49 -51.92
N SER A 866 -29.99 -12.32 -51.55
CA SER A 866 -30.03 -13.76 -51.85
C SER A 866 -30.05 -14.07 -53.35
N GLY A 867 -30.43 -13.11 -54.18
CA GLY A 867 -30.41 -13.20 -55.63
C GLY A 867 -29.08 -12.80 -56.29
N TRP A 868 -28.09 -12.31 -55.54
CA TRP A 868 -26.78 -11.96 -56.09
C TRP A 868 -25.99 -13.22 -56.41
N ASP A 869 -25.52 -13.32 -57.64
CA ASP A 869 -24.60 -14.38 -58.05
C ASP A 869 -23.15 -14.03 -57.68
N ALA A 870 -22.22 -14.97 -57.92
CA ALA A 870 -20.82 -14.78 -57.58
C ALA A 870 -20.19 -13.57 -58.30
N ALA A 871 -20.66 -13.20 -59.50
CA ALA A 871 -20.15 -12.04 -60.22
C ALA A 871 -20.67 -10.72 -59.62
N ALA A 872 -21.93 -10.70 -59.16
CA ALA A 872 -22.51 -9.57 -58.45
C ALA A 872 -21.85 -9.34 -57.09
N ILE A 873 -21.50 -10.42 -56.38
CA ILE A 873 -20.76 -10.37 -55.11
C ILE A 873 -19.33 -9.85 -55.34
N ASP A 874 -18.61 -10.37 -56.34
CA ASP A 874 -17.24 -9.93 -56.68
C ASP A 874 -17.15 -8.42 -56.99
N LEU A 875 -18.22 -7.86 -57.57
CA LEU A 875 -18.34 -6.42 -57.85
C LEU A 875 -18.47 -5.54 -56.61
N VAL A 876 -19.00 -6.07 -55.49
CA VAL A 876 -19.17 -5.30 -54.24
C VAL A 876 -18.10 -5.52 -53.21
N ASP A 877 -17.39 -6.64 -53.27
CA ASP A 877 -16.44 -7.04 -52.23
C ASP A 877 -14.96 -6.85 -52.64
N GLY A 878 -14.66 -6.31 -53.83
CA GLY A 878 -13.34 -5.77 -54.15
C GLY A 878 -12.75 -6.02 -55.55
N LEU A 879 -13.52 -6.56 -56.51
CA LEU A 879 -13.10 -6.88 -57.88
C LEU A 879 -11.87 -7.78 -57.99
N GLY A 880 -12.08 -9.09 -57.88
CA GLY A 880 -11.05 -10.05 -58.25
C GLY A 880 -11.45 -11.45 -57.84
N VAL A 881 -11.55 -12.35 -58.81
CA VAL A 881 -11.88 -13.78 -58.64
C VAL A 881 -11.15 -14.38 -57.43
N GLY A 882 -11.84 -14.45 -56.29
CA GLY A 882 -11.36 -15.08 -55.05
C GLY A 882 -10.58 -14.20 -54.07
N ALA A 883 -10.59 -12.87 -54.19
CA ALA A 883 -9.90 -11.96 -53.25
C ALA A 883 -10.83 -11.25 -52.24
N GLY A 884 -12.15 -11.23 -52.47
CA GLY A 884 -13.16 -10.63 -51.59
C GLY A 884 -13.72 -11.57 -50.52
N ASN A 885 -14.68 -11.09 -49.72
CA ASN A 885 -15.31 -11.86 -48.63
C ASN A 885 -16.25 -12.96 -49.13
N GLY A 886 -16.65 -12.95 -50.41
CA GLY A 886 -17.49 -13.96 -51.04
C GLY A 886 -18.95 -13.97 -50.57
N LEU A 887 -19.37 -12.96 -49.82
CA LEU A 887 -20.71 -12.83 -49.22
C LEU A 887 -21.47 -11.59 -49.70
N GLY A 888 -20.82 -10.43 -49.80
CA GLY A 888 -21.47 -9.18 -50.19
C GLY A 888 -20.67 -7.93 -49.83
N LEU A 889 -21.35 -6.78 -49.70
CA LEU A 889 -20.70 -5.51 -49.37
C LEU A 889 -20.31 -5.49 -47.89
N SER A 890 -19.01 -5.42 -47.61
CA SER A 890 -18.48 -5.14 -46.27
C SER A 890 -18.78 -3.70 -45.87
N MET A 891 -19.30 -3.52 -44.65
CA MET A 891 -19.72 -2.21 -44.14
C MET A 891 -18.75 -1.64 -43.10
N VAL A 892 -17.54 -2.19 -42.93
CA VAL A 892 -16.55 -1.65 -41.97
C VAL A 892 -15.98 -0.30 -42.40
N GLY A 893 -15.58 0.52 -41.43
CA GLY A 893 -15.01 1.84 -41.69
C GLY A 893 -16.00 2.80 -42.37
N SER A 894 -15.56 3.49 -43.43
CA SER A 894 -16.36 4.54 -44.10
C SER A 894 -17.64 4.03 -44.75
N GLU A 895 -17.70 2.75 -45.08
CA GLU A 895 -18.79 2.10 -45.81
C GLU A 895 -20.08 2.07 -44.99
N GLN A 896 -19.97 2.02 -43.66
CA GLN A 896 -21.09 2.15 -42.71
C GLN A 896 -21.90 3.44 -42.91
N LEU A 897 -21.26 4.50 -43.41
CA LEU A 897 -21.89 5.80 -43.64
C LEU A 897 -22.57 5.90 -45.02
N THR A 898 -22.47 4.87 -45.86
CA THR A 898 -23.03 4.85 -47.21
C THR A 898 -24.44 4.27 -47.24
N ASN A 899 -25.33 4.89 -48.01
CA ASN A 899 -26.67 4.40 -48.28
C ASN A 899 -26.61 3.21 -49.25
N LEU A 900 -27.32 2.13 -48.91
CA LEU A 900 -27.54 0.99 -49.79
C LEU A 900 -28.52 1.41 -50.89
N THR A 901 -28.07 1.32 -52.13
CA THR A 901 -28.82 1.82 -53.30
C THR A 901 -29.66 0.75 -53.98
N TRP A 902 -29.59 -0.51 -53.54
CA TRP A 902 -30.24 -1.68 -54.14
C TRP A 902 -31.57 -2.02 -53.47
N ASP A 903 -32.52 -2.60 -54.21
CA ASP A 903 -33.89 -2.84 -53.73
C ASP A 903 -34.17 -4.26 -53.21
N ALA A 904 -33.17 -5.14 -53.26
CA ALA A 904 -33.32 -6.57 -52.95
C ALA A 904 -32.48 -7.05 -51.75
N ILE A 905 -31.90 -6.16 -50.95
CA ILE A 905 -31.07 -6.54 -49.79
C ILE A 905 -31.91 -7.29 -48.76
N ASP A 906 -31.62 -8.57 -48.55
CA ASP A 906 -32.37 -9.46 -47.65
C ASP A 906 -31.46 -10.35 -46.79
N ARG A 907 -30.14 -10.08 -46.79
CA ARG A 907 -29.14 -10.76 -45.97
C ARG A 907 -28.25 -9.75 -45.26
N ILE A 908 -28.05 -9.97 -43.97
CA ILE A 908 -27.03 -9.30 -43.16
C ILE A 908 -26.19 -10.42 -42.53
N TYR A 909 -24.88 -10.36 -42.71
CA TYR A 909 -23.92 -11.26 -42.07
C TYR A 909 -23.14 -10.48 -41.01
N VAL A 910 -22.93 -11.12 -39.86
CA VAL A 910 -22.10 -10.61 -38.77
C VAL A 910 -20.91 -11.56 -38.65
N VAL A 911 -19.71 -11.04 -38.86
CA VAL A 911 -18.47 -11.84 -38.82
C VAL A 911 -17.81 -11.63 -37.47
N PHE A 912 -17.52 -12.73 -36.79
CA PHE A 912 -16.80 -12.75 -35.52
C PHE A 912 -15.35 -13.21 -35.72
N ASP A 913 -14.47 -12.82 -34.82
CA ASP A 913 -13.10 -13.36 -34.75
C ASP A 913 -13.02 -14.70 -34.00
N ARG A 914 -14.10 -15.09 -33.31
CA ARG A 914 -14.21 -16.31 -32.49
C ARG A 914 -15.60 -16.94 -32.61
N ASP A 915 -15.69 -18.22 -32.26
CA ASP A 915 -16.93 -18.99 -32.42
C ASP A 915 -17.94 -18.69 -31.30
N VAL A 916 -19.09 -18.12 -31.67
CA VAL A 916 -20.21 -17.77 -30.78
C VAL A 916 -21.49 -18.56 -31.07
N ALA A 917 -21.41 -19.69 -31.77
CA ALA A 917 -22.57 -20.44 -32.26
C ALA A 917 -23.60 -20.80 -31.16
N GLY A 918 -23.15 -21.02 -29.91
CA GLY A 918 -24.01 -21.39 -28.78
C GLY A 918 -24.90 -20.26 -28.26
N SER A 919 -24.63 -19.01 -28.64
CA SER A 919 -25.25 -17.82 -28.07
C SER A 919 -25.76 -16.81 -29.12
N PHE A 920 -25.40 -16.98 -30.41
CA PHE A 920 -25.94 -16.18 -31.52
C PHE A 920 -27.36 -16.65 -31.91
N VAL A 921 -28.36 -16.25 -31.12
CA VAL A 921 -29.77 -16.66 -31.23
C VAL A 921 -30.71 -15.44 -31.27
N GLU A 922 -31.97 -15.64 -31.66
CA GLU A 922 -32.99 -14.56 -31.77
C GLU A 922 -33.15 -13.70 -30.51
N ALA A 923 -32.95 -14.26 -29.32
CA ALA A 923 -33.04 -13.50 -28.07
C ALA A 923 -31.91 -12.46 -27.91
N ASN A 924 -30.78 -12.64 -28.59
CA ASN A 924 -29.57 -11.83 -28.44
C ASN A 924 -29.29 -10.93 -29.65
N VAL A 925 -30.17 -10.90 -30.64
CA VAL A 925 -30.00 -10.15 -31.89
C VAL A 925 -31.28 -9.37 -32.17
N ALA A 926 -31.17 -8.08 -32.46
CA ALA A 926 -32.30 -7.23 -32.80
C ALA A 926 -32.00 -6.32 -33.99
N LEU A 927 -33.00 -6.13 -34.86
CA LEU A 927 -32.94 -5.19 -35.98
C LEU A 927 -34.15 -4.27 -35.92
N VAL A 928 -33.90 -2.99 -35.63
CA VAL A 928 -34.93 -1.97 -35.43
C VAL A 928 -34.82 -0.95 -36.56
N GLY A 929 -35.92 -0.63 -37.23
CA GLY A 929 -35.99 0.42 -38.24
C GLY A 929 -36.90 1.59 -37.84
N THR A 930 -36.86 2.66 -38.62
CA THR A 930 -37.71 3.84 -38.38
C THR A 930 -39.07 3.71 -39.06
N LYS A 931 -39.14 3.12 -40.25
CA LYS A 931 -40.42 2.87 -40.94
C LYS A 931 -41.02 1.53 -40.57
N VAL A 932 -40.17 0.52 -40.38
CA VAL A 932 -40.56 -0.74 -39.77
C VAL A 932 -39.95 -0.76 -38.38
N ALA A 933 -40.80 -0.51 -37.38
CA ALA A 933 -40.37 -0.33 -36.00
C ALA A 933 -39.66 -1.55 -35.39
N ASP A 934 -39.88 -2.75 -35.95
CA ASP A 934 -39.27 -3.99 -35.50
C ASP A 934 -39.22 -5.01 -36.65
N TYR A 935 -38.03 -5.45 -37.05
CA TYR A 935 -37.85 -6.47 -38.09
C TYR A 935 -37.85 -7.90 -37.56
N GLN A 936 -37.99 -8.12 -36.25
CA GLN A 936 -37.84 -9.44 -35.62
C GLN A 936 -38.72 -10.52 -36.26
N SER A 937 -40.00 -10.23 -36.54
CA SER A 937 -40.91 -11.20 -37.19
C SER A 937 -40.55 -11.56 -38.64
N LEU A 938 -39.64 -10.80 -39.25
CA LEU A 938 -39.19 -10.99 -40.63
C LEU A 938 -37.84 -11.70 -40.71
N MET A 939 -37.12 -11.83 -39.59
CA MET A 939 -35.77 -12.38 -39.54
C MET A 939 -35.79 -13.89 -39.33
N GLN A 940 -34.80 -14.56 -39.91
CA GLN A 940 -34.38 -15.92 -39.59
C GLN A 940 -32.88 -15.90 -39.30
N ILE A 941 -32.50 -16.35 -38.12
CA ILE A 941 -31.09 -16.33 -37.67
C ILE A 941 -30.48 -17.72 -37.79
N SER A 942 -29.26 -17.77 -38.30
CA SER A 942 -28.42 -18.98 -38.31
C SER A 942 -26.96 -18.60 -38.11
N TYR A 943 -26.12 -19.57 -37.76
CA TYR A 943 -24.67 -19.38 -37.60
C TYR A 943 -23.92 -20.50 -38.31
N GLY A 944 -22.74 -20.21 -38.85
CA GLY A 944 -21.86 -21.21 -39.46
C GLY A 944 -22.17 -21.57 -40.92
N GLN A 945 -23.33 -21.16 -41.46
CA GLN A 945 -23.77 -21.53 -42.82
C GLN A 945 -23.02 -20.80 -43.93
N ALA A 946 -22.73 -19.52 -43.71
CA ALA A 946 -22.01 -18.65 -44.64
C ALA A 946 -20.49 -18.65 -44.41
N GLY A 947 -20.03 -19.33 -43.35
CA GLY A 947 -18.64 -19.38 -42.90
C GLY A 947 -18.60 -19.75 -41.41
N ALA A 948 -17.49 -20.35 -40.95
CA ALA A 948 -17.41 -20.93 -39.60
C ALA A 948 -17.66 -19.92 -38.47
N LEU A 949 -17.32 -18.64 -38.69
CA LEU A 949 -17.45 -17.56 -37.70
C LEU A 949 -18.50 -16.51 -38.11
N VAL A 950 -19.49 -16.92 -38.91
CA VAL A 950 -20.44 -15.99 -39.54
C VAL A 950 -21.85 -16.26 -39.05
N GLY A 951 -22.42 -15.27 -38.37
CA GLY A 951 -23.84 -15.16 -38.10
C GLY A 951 -24.59 -14.64 -39.32
N THR A 952 -25.72 -15.24 -39.66
CA THR A 952 -26.56 -14.86 -40.81
C THR A 952 -27.93 -14.46 -40.31
N ILE A 953 -28.36 -13.25 -40.68
CA ILE A 953 -29.71 -12.72 -40.52
C ILE A 953 -30.34 -12.69 -41.91
N ALA A 954 -31.28 -13.60 -42.17
CA ALA A 954 -32.04 -13.67 -43.40
C ALA A 954 -33.41 -13.01 -43.23
N LEU A 955 -33.74 -12.05 -44.09
CA LEU A 955 -35.03 -11.38 -44.08
C LEU A 955 -35.98 -12.05 -45.08
N SER A 956 -37.19 -12.36 -44.62
CA SER A 956 -38.28 -12.88 -45.45
C SER A 956 -38.86 -11.84 -46.42
N THR A 957 -38.56 -10.56 -46.19
CA THR A 957 -38.88 -9.44 -47.08
C THR A 957 -37.65 -8.52 -47.17
N PRO A 958 -37.21 -8.12 -48.38
CA PRO A 958 -36.05 -7.24 -48.54
C PRO A 958 -36.21 -5.88 -47.84
N LEU A 959 -35.09 -5.29 -47.46
CA LEU A 959 -35.00 -3.94 -46.94
C LEU A 959 -35.47 -2.94 -48.00
N ASN A 960 -36.42 -2.11 -47.63
CA ASN A 960 -36.88 -0.97 -48.42
C ASN A 960 -36.24 0.32 -47.88
N ASN A 961 -36.74 1.50 -48.30
CA ASN A 961 -36.26 2.77 -47.76
C ASN A 961 -36.50 2.85 -46.24
N ASP A 962 -35.45 2.63 -45.44
CA ASP A 962 -35.46 2.67 -43.98
C ASP A 962 -34.05 2.96 -43.42
N ALA A 963 -33.99 3.49 -42.20
CA ALA A 963 -32.77 3.63 -41.41
C ALA A 963 -32.85 2.64 -40.25
N LEU A 964 -31.83 1.80 -40.10
CA LEU A 964 -31.85 0.63 -39.22
C LEU A 964 -30.71 0.69 -38.18
N VAL A 965 -30.95 0.08 -37.02
CA VAL A 965 -29.93 -0.28 -36.04
C VAL A 965 -29.97 -1.78 -35.80
N LEU A 966 -28.86 -2.46 -36.11
CA LEU A 966 -28.56 -3.82 -35.69
C LEU A 966 -27.96 -3.76 -34.28
N SER A 967 -28.61 -4.42 -33.32
CA SER A 967 -28.15 -4.52 -31.95
C SER A 967 -27.85 -5.98 -31.61
N LEU A 968 -26.68 -6.25 -31.04
CA LEU A 968 -26.33 -7.56 -30.47
C LEU A 968 -26.12 -7.43 -28.97
N SER A 969 -26.72 -8.36 -28.22
CA SER A 969 -26.65 -8.40 -26.76
C SER A 969 -25.24 -8.73 -26.28
N GLU A 970 -24.83 -8.14 -25.17
CA GLU A 970 -23.62 -8.51 -24.43
C GLU A 970 -23.63 -9.99 -24.04
N ALA A 971 -24.81 -10.62 -23.92
CA ALA A 971 -24.98 -12.03 -23.57
C ALA A 971 -24.51 -13.02 -24.64
N ILE A 972 -24.07 -12.55 -25.81
CA ILE A 972 -23.35 -13.39 -26.78
C ILE A 972 -22.01 -13.78 -26.16
N ARG A 973 -21.68 -15.07 -26.25
CA ARG A 973 -20.49 -15.68 -25.66
C ARG A 973 -19.84 -16.67 -26.60
N ASP A 974 -18.53 -16.81 -26.45
CA ASP A 974 -17.78 -17.85 -27.13
C ASP A 974 -17.97 -19.24 -26.49
N THR A 975 -17.28 -20.24 -27.05
CA THR A 975 -17.30 -21.62 -26.51
C THR A 975 -16.73 -21.76 -25.08
N GLN A 976 -16.00 -20.78 -24.58
CA GLN A 976 -15.44 -20.73 -23.22
C GLN A 976 -16.34 -19.97 -22.23
N GLY A 977 -17.38 -19.31 -22.72
CA GLY A 977 -18.33 -18.53 -21.90
C GLY A 977 -17.98 -17.06 -21.77
N THR A 978 -16.92 -16.58 -22.43
CA THR A 978 -16.50 -15.17 -22.42
C THR A 978 -17.49 -14.32 -23.20
N PHE A 979 -17.93 -13.20 -22.60
CA PHE A 979 -18.90 -12.28 -23.21
C PHE A 979 -18.32 -11.54 -24.43
N LEU A 980 -19.21 -11.13 -25.35
CA LEU A 980 -18.91 -10.25 -26.47
C LEU A 980 -18.30 -8.95 -25.96
N ASP A 981 -17.22 -8.50 -26.61
CA ASP A 981 -16.65 -7.15 -26.48
C ASP A 981 -17.31 -6.28 -27.56
N GLY A 982 -18.50 -5.76 -27.20
CA GLY A 982 -19.52 -5.38 -28.15
C GLY A 982 -19.47 -3.92 -28.59
N GLU A 983 -18.83 -3.05 -27.84
CA GLU A 983 -18.85 -1.59 -28.03
C GLU A 983 -18.52 -1.20 -29.47
N TRP A 984 -19.40 -0.43 -30.11
CA TRP A 984 -19.14 0.13 -31.45
C TRP A 984 -19.61 1.58 -31.47
N SER A 985 -18.67 2.52 -31.32
CA SER A 985 -18.99 3.92 -31.05
C SER A 985 -18.62 4.90 -32.16
N ASP A 986 -17.74 4.51 -33.09
CA ASP A 986 -17.31 5.37 -34.20
C ASP A 986 -17.43 4.69 -35.57
N GLY A 987 -17.72 5.47 -36.62
CA GLY A 987 -17.82 4.97 -38.00
C GLY A 987 -16.45 4.83 -38.68
N VAL A 988 -15.40 4.55 -37.91
CA VAL A 988 -14.00 4.46 -38.40
C VAL A 988 -13.34 3.15 -37.93
N SER A 989 -13.79 2.59 -36.81
CA SER A 989 -13.31 1.33 -36.27
C SER A 989 -13.51 0.18 -37.27
N LEU A 990 -12.55 -0.75 -37.25
CA LEU A 990 -12.55 -1.96 -38.10
C LEU A 990 -13.00 -3.21 -37.33
N ARG A 991 -13.21 -3.10 -36.01
CA ARG A 991 -13.69 -4.19 -35.13
C ARG A 991 -14.41 -3.60 -33.91
N SER A 992 -15.28 -4.39 -33.28
CA SER A 992 -15.98 -3.99 -32.06
C SER A 992 -15.05 -4.08 -30.86
N GLY A 993 -15.45 -3.36 -29.82
CA GLY A 993 -14.92 -3.50 -28.49
C GLY A 993 -13.95 -2.43 -28.05
N ASP A 994 -13.71 -2.40 -26.74
CA ASP A 994 -12.71 -1.56 -26.06
C ASP A 994 -11.58 -2.38 -25.40
N ASP A 995 -11.45 -3.64 -25.81
CA ASP A 995 -10.57 -4.65 -25.24
C ASP A 995 -11.04 -5.22 -23.88
N SER A 996 -12.30 -4.98 -23.47
CA SER A 996 -12.93 -5.54 -22.28
C SER A 996 -14.12 -6.45 -22.62
N ALA A 997 -14.37 -7.52 -21.84
CA ALA A 997 -15.57 -8.35 -22.04
C ALA A 997 -16.83 -7.59 -21.60
N GLY A 998 -17.88 -7.63 -22.41
CA GLY A 998 -19.17 -6.97 -22.14
C GLY A 998 -19.53 -5.95 -23.21
N GLY A 999 -20.71 -5.33 -23.05
CA GLY A 999 -21.13 -4.27 -23.96
C GLY A 999 -22.06 -4.69 -25.09
N GLN A 1000 -22.93 -3.76 -25.47
CA GLN A 1000 -23.89 -3.98 -26.55
C GLN A 1000 -23.35 -3.46 -27.88
N PHE A 1001 -23.26 -4.33 -28.88
CA PHE A 1001 -22.95 -3.94 -30.25
C PHE A 1001 -24.11 -3.23 -30.90
N ASN A 1002 -23.88 -2.04 -31.44
CA ASN A 1002 -24.90 -1.22 -32.08
C ASN A 1002 -24.38 -0.66 -33.41
N PHE A 1003 -24.93 -1.18 -34.51
CA PHE A 1003 -24.45 -0.90 -35.86
C PHE A 1003 -25.56 -0.35 -36.75
N ARG A 1004 -25.26 0.73 -37.47
CA ARG A 1004 -26.25 1.43 -38.32
C ARG A 1004 -26.20 0.92 -39.75
N ILE A 1005 -27.38 0.73 -40.35
CA ILE A 1005 -27.53 0.35 -41.75
C ILE A 1005 -28.56 1.30 -42.38
N HIS A 1006 -28.20 1.96 -43.48
CA HIS A 1006 -29.10 2.86 -44.20
C HIS A 1006 -29.49 2.23 -45.54
N SER A 1007 -30.77 1.92 -45.73
CA SER A 1007 -31.29 1.46 -47.02
C SER A 1007 -32.06 2.59 -47.68
N LEU A 1008 -31.57 3.07 -48.82
CA LEU A 1008 -32.28 4.05 -49.64
C LEU A 1008 -32.11 3.68 -51.13
N PRO A 1009 -32.93 2.73 -51.62
CA PRO A 1009 -32.79 2.24 -52.97
C PRO A 1009 -32.96 3.38 -54.00
N GLY A 1010 -31.93 3.60 -54.84
CA GLY A 1010 -31.89 4.65 -55.85
C GLY A 1010 -31.14 5.95 -55.49
N ASP A 1011 -30.59 6.10 -54.28
CA ASP A 1011 -29.75 7.26 -53.90
C ASP A 1011 -28.30 7.06 -54.34
N VAL A 1012 -28.09 7.07 -55.66
CA VAL A 1012 -26.80 6.76 -56.28
C VAL A 1012 -25.75 7.84 -56.04
N ASP A 1013 -26.17 9.07 -55.72
CA ASP A 1013 -25.28 10.19 -55.37
C ASP A 1013 -25.00 10.33 -53.87
N GLN A 1014 -25.58 9.46 -53.03
CA GLN A 1014 -25.38 9.41 -51.58
C GLN A 1014 -25.81 10.70 -50.85
N SER A 1015 -26.74 11.46 -51.42
CA SER A 1015 -27.22 12.73 -50.84
C SER A 1015 -28.21 12.54 -49.68
N GLY A 1016 -28.66 11.32 -49.43
CA GLY A 1016 -29.71 11.02 -48.44
C GLY A 1016 -31.13 11.21 -48.98
N GLY A 1017 -31.30 11.40 -50.30
CA GLY A 1017 -32.60 11.54 -50.92
C GLY A 1017 -32.59 11.36 -52.42
N VAL A 1018 -33.45 10.46 -52.91
CA VAL A 1018 -33.59 10.16 -54.35
C VAL A 1018 -34.22 11.35 -55.07
N ASN A 1019 -33.43 12.05 -55.85
CA ASN A 1019 -33.78 13.29 -56.51
C ASN A 1019 -33.45 13.26 -58.03
N ILE A 1020 -33.43 14.42 -58.69
CA ILE A 1020 -33.17 14.47 -60.13
C ILE A 1020 -31.71 14.16 -60.47
N ASN A 1021 -30.77 14.45 -59.57
CA ASN A 1021 -29.36 14.16 -59.75
C ASN A 1021 -29.10 12.65 -59.82
N ASP A 1022 -29.81 11.84 -59.02
CA ASP A 1022 -29.73 10.38 -59.10
C ASP A 1022 -30.19 9.86 -60.47
N VAL A 1023 -31.32 10.36 -60.96
CA VAL A 1023 -31.84 10.00 -62.29
C VAL A 1023 -30.85 10.38 -63.39
N LEU A 1024 -30.21 11.55 -63.27
CA LEU A 1024 -29.16 11.97 -64.20
C LEU A 1024 -27.91 11.10 -64.07
N GLY A 1025 -27.54 10.70 -62.86
CA GLY A 1025 -26.41 9.82 -62.56
C GLY A 1025 -26.57 8.44 -63.21
N VAL A 1026 -27.75 7.82 -63.06
CA VAL A 1026 -28.07 6.54 -63.71
C VAL A 1026 -28.12 6.70 -65.23
N ASN A 1027 -28.78 7.75 -65.74
CA ASN A 1027 -28.91 7.96 -67.19
C ASN A 1027 -27.54 8.24 -67.86
N ALA A 1028 -26.60 8.87 -67.16
CA ALA A 1028 -25.25 9.13 -67.65
C ALA A 1028 -24.42 7.85 -67.81
N LYS A 1029 -24.69 6.81 -67.01
CA LYS A 1029 -24.01 5.51 -67.07
C LYS A 1029 -24.77 4.42 -67.84
N ARG A 1030 -25.87 4.78 -68.51
CA ARG A 1030 -26.71 3.81 -69.23
C ARG A 1030 -25.93 3.13 -70.37
N GLY A 1031 -25.92 1.80 -70.37
CA GLY A 1031 -25.20 0.95 -71.33
C GLY A 1031 -23.82 0.51 -70.84
N ILE A 1032 -23.41 0.88 -69.62
CA ILE A 1032 -22.20 0.39 -68.97
C ILE A 1032 -22.50 -0.94 -68.26
N LEU A 1033 -21.56 -1.89 -68.36
CA LEU A 1033 -21.52 -3.08 -67.52
C LEU A 1033 -20.63 -2.71 -66.31
N PRO A 1034 -21.18 -2.71 -65.08
CA PRO A 1034 -20.40 -2.32 -63.90
C PRO A 1034 -19.11 -3.13 -63.78
N ASP A 1035 -18.00 -2.46 -63.56
CA ASP A 1035 -16.72 -3.07 -63.25
C ASP A 1035 -16.08 -2.58 -61.94
N ASP A 1036 -16.79 -1.77 -61.15
CA ASP A 1036 -16.40 -1.35 -59.80
C ASP A 1036 -17.58 -1.09 -58.85
N LEU A 1037 -17.30 -0.87 -57.56
CA LEU A 1037 -18.32 -0.60 -56.54
C LEU A 1037 -19.13 0.68 -56.82
N ILE A 1038 -18.52 1.70 -57.44
CA ILE A 1038 -19.19 2.98 -57.75
C ILE A 1038 -20.21 2.78 -58.87
N GLU A 1039 -19.90 1.99 -59.88
CA GLU A 1039 -20.81 1.62 -60.96
C GLU A 1039 -21.85 0.60 -60.50
N ALA A 1040 -21.45 -0.35 -59.66
CA ALA A 1040 -22.32 -1.32 -59.03
C ALA A 1040 -23.44 -0.68 -58.20
N ARG A 1041 -23.19 0.48 -57.57
CA ARG A 1041 -24.23 1.27 -56.86
C ARG A 1041 -25.27 1.89 -57.79
N VAL A 1042 -24.98 2.00 -59.09
CA VAL A 1042 -25.87 2.60 -60.11
C VAL A 1042 -26.72 1.53 -60.82
N ASP A 1043 -26.31 0.27 -60.77
CA ASP A 1043 -27.11 -0.91 -61.13
C ASP A 1043 -28.02 -1.29 -59.95
N ILE A 1044 -29.25 -0.76 -59.95
CA ILE A 1044 -30.17 -0.76 -58.80
C ILE A 1044 -30.80 -2.14 -58.62
N ASP A 1045 -31.18 -2.79 -59.72
CA ASP A 1045 -31.78 -4.13 -59.72
C ASP A 1045 -30.73 -5.25 -59.79
N ARG A 1046 -29.46 -4.90 -59.97
CA ARG A 1046 -28.34 -5.84 -60.04
C ARG A 1046 -28.47 -6.85 -61.17
N SER A 1047 -29.01 -6.41 -62.29
CA SER A 1047 -29.14 -7.22 -63.50
C SER A 1047 -27.82 -7.45 -64.23
N GLY A 1048 -26.72 -6.83 -63.79
CA GLY A 1048 -25.39 -6.97 -64.40
C GLY A 1048 -25.13 -5.95 -65.51
N GLY A 1049 -25.95 -4.90 -65.62
CA GLY A 1049 -25.76 -3.83 -66.59
C GLY A 1049 -26.71 -2.66 -66.36
N ILE A 1050 -26.17 -1.43 -66.36
CA ILE A 1050 -26.94 -0.21 -66.08
C ILE A 1050 -27.84 0.11 -67.27
N ASN A 1051 -29.14 -0.08 -67.14
CA ASN A 1051 -30.09 -0.04 -68.25
C ASN A 1051 -31.33 0.82 -67.96
N ILE A 1052 -32.36 0.69 -68.80
CA ILE A 1052 -33.58 1.50 -68.67
C ILE A 1052 -34.39 1.11 -67.42
N SER A 1053 -34.28 -0.15 -66.96
CA SER A 1053 -34.91 -0.64 -65.75
C SER A 1053 -34.41 0.10 -64.52
N ASP A 1054 -33.09 0.26 -64.36
CA ASP A 1054 -32.49 1.06 -63.28
C ASP A 1054 -32.99 2.50 -63.29
N LEU A 1055 -33.01 3.12 -64.48
CA LEU A 1055 -33.47 4.49 -64.63
C LEU A 1055 -34.94 4.64 -64.24
N LEU A 1056 -35.78 3.66 -64.59
CA LEU A 1056 -37.19 3.64 -64.22
C LEU A 1056 -37.36 3.42 -62.71
N LEU A 1057 -36.56 2.56 -62.09
CA LEU A 1057 -36.58 2.30 -60.64
C LEU A 1057 -36.20 3.56 -59.85
N VAL A 1058 -35.11 4.25 -60.21
CA VAL A 1058 -34.71 5.51 -59.57
C VAL A 1058 -35.75 6.61 -59.82
N ASN A 1059 -36.24 6.75 -61.05
CA ASN A 1059 -37.25 7.78 -61.35
C ASN A 1059 -38.58 7.54 -60.62
N ALA A 1060 -38.97 6.28 -60.39
CA ALA A 1060 -40.16 5.92 -59.61
C ALA A 1060 -40.03 6.26 -58.12
N ARG A 1061 -38.80 6.34 -57.60
CA ARG A 1061 -38.49 6.62 -56.19
C ARG A 1061 -38.18 8.10 -55.92
N ARG A 1062 -38.30 8.98 -56.92
CA ARG A 1062 -38.07 10.43 -56.73
C ARG A 1062 -38.90 11.01 -55.60
N GLY A 1063 -38.24 11.76 -54.73
CA GLY A 1063 -38.84 12.38 -53.55
C GLY A 1063 -38.78 11.50 -52.31
N THR A 1064 -38.23 10.29 -52.37
CA THR A 1064 -37.95 9.49 -51.17
C THR A 1064 -36.68 9.97 -50.50
N VAL A 1065 -36.75 10.24 -49.19
CA VAL A 1065 -35.61 10.61 -48.35
C VAL A 1065 -35.35 9.52 -47.32
N LEU A 1066 -34.10 9.40 -46.87
CA LEU A 1066 -33.74 8.52 -45.75
C LEU A 1066 -34.39 9.09 -44.46
N PRO A 1067 -35.10 8.27 -43.67
CA PRO A 1067 -35.59 8.71 -42.37
C PRO A 1067 -34.44 8.87 -41.35
N ALA A 1068 -34.69 9.55 -40.23
CA ALA A 1068 -33.75 9.56 -39.12
C ALA A 1068 -33.62 8.15 -38.51
N PRO A 1069 -32.44 7.70 -38.05
CA PRO A 1069 -32.27 6.37 -37.46
C PRO A 1069 -33.00 6.24 -36.12
N PRO A 1070 -33.48 5.04 -35.77
CA PRO A 1070 -34.16 4.79 -34.50
C PRO A 1070 -33.15 4.72 -33.34
N SER A 1071 -33.65 4.73 -32.10
CA SER A 1071 -32.84 4.38 -30.94
C SER A 1071 -32.46 2.89 -30.98
N PRO A 1072 -31.26 2.51 -30.49
CA PRO A 1072 -30.88 1.11 -30.38
C PRO A 1072 -31.85 0.29 -29.53
N HIS A 1073 -31.94 -1.01 -29.81
CA HIS A 1073 -32.72 -1.92 -28.97
C HIS A 1073 -32.09 -2.00 -27.57
N ASN A 1074 -32.90 -2.13 -26.53
CA ASN A 1074 -32.41 -2.34 -25.17
C ASN A 1074 -32.81 -3.75 -24.73
N PHE A 1075 -31.83 -4.65 -24.61
CA PHE A 1075 -32.05 -6.04 -24.17
C PHE A 1075 -32.36 -6.14 -22.66
N GLY A 1076 -32.23 -5.04 -21.92
CA GLY A 1076 -32.22 -5.02 -20.45
C GLY A 1076 -30.83 -5.38 -19.93
N GLN A 1077 -30.41 -4.78 -18.81
CA GLN A 1077 -29.19 -5.22 -18.14
C GLN A 1077 -29.42 -6.62 -17.57
N THR A 1078 -28.67 -7.61 -18.04
CA THR A 1078 -28.45 -8.80 -17.23
C THR A 1078 -27.50 -8.39 -16.12
N GLU A 1079 -28.00 -8.27 -14.89
CA GLU A 1079 -27.14 -8.11 -13.71
C GLU A 1079 -26.08 -9.21 -13.74
N ALA A 1080 -24.83 -8.84 -13.97
CA ALA A 1080 -23.69 -9.72 -13.82
C ALA A 1080 -23.53 -10.03 -12.33
N SER A 1081 -24.08 -11.17 -11.91
CA SER A 1081 -23.83 -11.79 -10.60
C SER A 1081 -22.62 -12.69 -10.65
#